data_AF-A0A936W273-F1
#
_entry.id   AF-A0A936W273-F1
#
_cell.length_a   1.000
_cell.length_b   1.000
_cell.length_c   1.000
_cell.angle_alpha   90.00
_cell.angle_beta   90.00
_cell.angle_gamma   90.00
#
_symmetry.space_group_name_H-M   'P 1'
#
loop_
_entity.id
_entity.type
_entity.pdbx_description
1 polymer ?
#
loop_
_entity_poly.entity_id
_entity_poly.type
_entity_poly.pdbx_seq_one_letter_code
_entity_poly.pdbx_strand_id
1 'polypeptide(L)'
;MRSFCPIMLFLFMALTSTAQPWMNAPYLKIRRSADSLKLTNFYEIQKAFNRYERKQLRSGKYKDDILTEKDEGKFAGYSQYKRWEWHMEPRVYPSGDLTLPSTTYRAYENYLSSSYAPSRNNSSIPTANWVALGPTGTVSNGDFSGAARVNFLRFDPVNSDIMWTVSPLGGLWKSIDGGLHWTSNTDQLPIIGCSDIAINPHNSQIMYLATGDANGVGSQLTIASIGILKSTDGGVTWPPNSNTMNWEVSWGRNIYKLLIHPTNPDTVYAATTNGIYRTINAGTNWVKMNDGQFTDIEFKPGNPNTIYAAAGVHSGGSFYKSIDAGLTFTQITDNLPASNTVARFEIGVTPADTNYVYVVIVKQGTSDFYGFYRSVDSGDHFTLRSNTPNILYGAAGSQAWYNLAMAVSPMHKDTVLVGATNMWRSPDGGLTWTQHSSENGGFIPYVHVDHHAITFLPGTDAAYYSSNDGGLYKTTDYGATWTPMNEGMQIAQMYKLGVSPLDPYTILTGHQDMFTQMYDGTDWSIFCRNTGDGMECIYEYDNDSIRYVESIKGRILVSYNNYPLYNVVCTYGGTGVNANGSWITPFIMHPEHDSTLLVGKAQLWRTTNGGVNFTQVGNVTGGNTYLLSLAYANSDPDYIYAAKSNRVFVSTDGNTFQDKTGILPVGSASITSIVVCNTNPEKAWVTFSGYSSANKVWYTPDAGDSWINYSTGLPNLPVNCITYQHASNDGLYVGTDVGVYFRDNSLSTWQSYFTDLPNVDVQELEISYSIGKIRAATNGRGLWESDLAVPVPTALTWEGSISSDWNNAANWNPHGVPTILQDVIIPDVGSPNFDPVVNVPGLSCKDLTLHPGANMVVPEGHGFKTKGE
;
A
#
# COMPACT_ATOMS: atom_id res chain seq x y z
N MET A 1 49.61 -11.59 57.74
CA MET A 1 49.33 -10.31 57.03
C MET A 1 48.24 -10.57 56.00
N ARG A 2 47.43 -9.54 55.73
CA ARG A 2 46.02 -9.59 55.30
C ARG A 2 45.76 -10.17 53.88
N SER A 3 44.58 -10.79 53.78
CA SER A 3 43.57 -10.89 52.69
C SER A 3 43.98 -10.77 51.22
N PHE A 4 43.50 -11.70 50.38
CA PHE A 4 42.90 -11.40 49.07
C PHE A 4 41.95 -12.52 48.61
N CYS A 5 40.79 -12.10 48.11
CA CYS A 5 39.71 -12.88 47.47
C CYS A 5 39.80 -12.67 45.96
N PRO A 6 39.56 -13.67 45.09
CA PRO A 6 39.35 -13.40 43.67
C PRO A 6 37.87 -13.50 43.28
N ILE A 7 37.46 -12.45 42.60
CA ILE A 7 36.17 -12.14 42.00
C ILE A 7 35.91 -13.09 40.82
N MET A 8 34.74 -13.74 40.81
CA MET A 8 34.23 -14.50 39.67
C MET A 8 33.37 -13.56 38.82
N LEU A 9 33.87 -13.17 37.65
CA LEU A 9 33.17 -12.32 36.68
C LEU A 9 32.05 -13.13 36.01
N PHE A 10 30.79 -12.81 36.31
CA PHE A 10 29.64 -13.26 35.51
C PHE A 10 29.54 -12.39 34.25
N LEU A 11 29.98 -12.91 33.10
CA LEU A 11 29.60 -12.34 31.80
C LEU A 11 28.19 -12.81 31.44
N PHE A 12 27.20 -11.95 31.66
CA PHE A 12 25.91 -12.04 30.98
C PHE A 12 26.10 -11.64 29.50
N MET A 13 26.30 -12.61 28.61
CA MET A 13 26.02 -12.42 27.19
C MET A 13 24.59 -12.87 26.90
N ALA A 14 23.64 -11.94 27.04
CA ALA A 14 22.33 -12.07 26.43
C ALA A 14 22.41 -11.49 25.01
N LEU A 15 22.59 -12.36 24.01
CA LEU A 15 22.37 -12.03 22.60
C LEU A 15 21.15 -12.81 22.13
N THR A 16 19.95 -12.26 22.39
CA THR A 16 18.74 -12.61 21.66
C THR A 16 18.65 -11.70 20.45
N SER A 17 19.26 -12.06 19.33
CA SER A 17 18.95 -11.44 18.05
C SER A 17 17.67 -12.08 17.51
N THR A 18 16.62 -11.28 17.33
CA THR A 18 15.37 -11.66 16.64
C THR A 18 15.32 -10.98 15.28
N ALA A 19 14.63 -11.58 14.30
CA ALA A 19 14.61 -11.13 12.90
C ALA A 19 14.12 -9.69 12.65
N GLN A 20 13.37 -9.10 13.59
CA GLN A 20 13.33 -7.64 13.78
C GLN A 20 14.01 -7.30 15.09
N PRO A 21 15.32 -6.97 15.08
CA PRO A 21 16.04 -6.84 16.34
C PRO A 21 15.48 -5.70 17.19
N TRP A 22 14.86 -4.69 16.55
CA TRP A 22 14.20 -3.59 17.24
C TRP A 22 12.97 -4.00 18.05
N MET A 23 12.30 -5.11 17.74
CA MET A 23 11.11 -5.59 18.44
C MET A 23 11.44 -6.31 19.76
N ASN A 24 12.71 -6.40 20.14
CA ASN A 24 13.16 -7.05 21.37
C ASN A 24 14.13 -6.18 22.17
N ALA A 25 14.42 -6.60 23.40
CA ALA A 25 15.46 -5.98 24.20
C ALA A 25 16.81 -6.06 23.45
N PRO A 26 17.65 -5.02 23.51
CA PRO A 26 17.52 -3.81 24.33
C PRO A 26 16.69 -2.69 23.69
N TYR A 27 16.21 -2.86 22.46
CA TYR A 27 15.54 -1.79 21.72
C TYR A 27 14.10 -1.62 22.18
N LEU A 28 13.27 -2.67 22.18
CA LEU A 28 11.92 -2.61 22.72
C LEU A 28 11.86 -3.19 24.13
N LYS A 29 11.40 -2.40 25.10
CA LYS A 29 11.20 -2.84 26.50
C LYS A 29 9.77 -3.34 26.67
N ILE A 30 9.55 -4.63 26.40
CA ILE A 30 8.23 -5.25 26.55
C ILE A 30 7.90 -5.40 28.04
N ARG A 31 6.77 -4.82 28.50
CA ARG A 31 6.17 -5.18 29.79
C ARG A 31 5.30 -6.42 29.59
N ARG A 32 5.81 -7.62 29.88
CA ARG A 32 5.01 -8.85 29.84
C ARG A 32 4.21 -8.98 31.14
N SER A 33 2.87 -8.95 31.05
CA SER A 33 1.96 -9.50 32.08
C SER A 33 1.24 -10.71 31.51
N ALA A 34 0.91 -11.67 32.37
CA ALA A 34 0.61 -13.05 32.00
C ALA A 34 -0.65 -13.29 31.13
N ASP A 35 -1.58 -12.33 30.99
CA ASP A 35 -2.90 -12.62 30.39
C ASP A 35 -3.43 -11.58 29.37
N SER A 36 -2.59 -10.74 28.78
CA SER A 36 -3.01 -9.97 27.62
C SER A 36 -1.81 -9.52 26.79
N LEU A 37 -1.81 -9.87 25.50
CA LEU A 37 -1.09 -9.14 24.46
C LEU A 37 -1.58 -7.69 24.47
N LYS A 38 -1.14 -6.86 25.42
CA LYS A 38 -1.20 -5.41 25.22
C LYS A 38 -0.25 -5.13 24.08
N LEU A 39 -0.82 -4.89 22.89
CA LEU A 39 -0.09 -4.41 21.73
C LEU A 39 0.83 -3.28 22.21
N THR A 40 2.11 -3.41 21.88
CA THR A 40 3.06 -2.33 22.19
C THR A 40 2.58 -1.09 21.45
N ASN A 41 2.47 0.03 22.15
CA ASN A 41 2.10 1.31 21.54
C ASN A 41 2.98 1.59 20.31
N PHE A 42 2.37 2.07 19.23
CA PHE A 42 3.04 2.38 17.97
C PHE A 42 4.33 3.21 18.18
N TYR A 43 4.29 4.28 18.97
CA TYR A 43 5.44 5.16 19.16
C TYR A 43 6.57 4.51 19.97
N GLU A 44 6.29 3.49 20.78
CA GLU A 44 7.33 2.71 21.44
C GLU A 44 8.05 1.79 20.45
N ILE A 45 7.31 1.20 19.50
CA ILE A 45 7.87 0.44 18.37
C ILE A 45 8.73 1.38 17.51
N GLN A 46 8.22 2.55 17.16
CA GLN A 46 8.97 3.55 16.38
C GLN A 46 10.25 4.01 17.06
N LYS A 47 10.20 4.33 18.36
CA LYS A 47 11.41 4.67 19.10
C LYS A 47 12.41 3.51 19.13
N ALA A 48 11.94 2.27 19.20
CA ALA A 48 12.79 1.09 19.18
C ALA A 48 13.47 0.90 17.82
N PHE A 49 12.72 1.04 16.72
CA PHE A 49 13.24 1.02 15.36
C PHE A 49 14.28 2.12 15.16
N ASN A 50 13.97 3.37 15.51
CA ASN A 50 14.88 4.50 15.36
C ASN A 50 16.19 4.31 16.16
N ARG A 51 16.15 3.63 17.31
CA ARG A 51 17.37 3.23 18.04
C ARG A 51 18.16 2.15 17.30
N TYR A 52 17.47 1.17 16.72
CA TYR A 52 18.07 0.10 15.95
C TYR A 52 18.73 0.61 14.67
N GLU A 53 18.00 1.39 13.87
CA GLU A 53 18.50 2.03 12.64
C GLU A 53 19.79 2.82 12.94
N ARG A 54 19.77 3.72 13.93
CA ARG A 54 20.97 4.46 14.35
C ARG A 54 22.15 3.56 14.73
N LYS A 55 21.88 2.40 15.32
CA LYS A 55 22.94 1.44 15.66
C LYS A 55 23.46 0.71 14.43
N GLN A 56 22.58 0.28 13.52
CA GLN A 56 22.98 -0.35 12.25
C GLN A 56 23.89 0.58 11.45
N LEU A 57 23.48 1.83 11.30
CA LEU A 57 24.26 2.88 10.61
C LEU A 57 25.63 3.11 11.27
N ARG A 58 25.72 3.08 12.60
CA ARG A 58 27.00 3.19 13.33
C ARG A 58 27.88 1.93 13.28
N SER A 59 27.28 0.77 13.05
CA SER A 59 27.95 -0.54 13.13
C SER A 59 28.43 -1.07 11.78
N GLY A 60 28.21 -0.33 10.68
CA GLY A 60 28.57 -0.73 9.32
C GLY A 60 30.02 -1.21 9.22
N LYS A 61 30.20 -2.53 9.15
CA LYS A 61 31.42 -3.21 8.70
C LYS A 61 31.58 -3.01 7.20
N TYR A 62 31.93 -1.82 6.77
CA TYR A 62 32.36 -1.55 5.40
C TYR A 62 33.80 -1.04 5.49
N LYS A 63 34.75 -1.81 4.95
CA LYS A 63 36.16 -1.43 4.91
C LYS A 63 36.25 -0.08 4.20
N ASP A 64 36.90 0.89 4.84
CA ASP A 64 37.36 2.19 4.32
C ASP A 64 36.75 3.46 4.93
N ASP A 65 36.08 3.40 6.10
CA ASP A 65 35.72 4.57 6.95
C ASP A 65 34.98 5.73 6.24
N ILE A 66 34.34 5.46 5.09
CA ILE A 66 33.44 6.39 4.41
C ILE A 66 32.06 5.72 4.33
N LEU A 67 31.13 6.17 5.16
CA LEU A 67 29.71 5.90 4.96
C LEU A 67 29.32 6.50 3.61
N THR A 68 28.90 5.68 2.64
CA THR A 68 28.28 6.22 1.43
C THR A 68 26.78 6.27 1.60
N GLU A 69 26.16 7.32 1.10
CA GLU A 69 24.73 7.60 1.25
C GLU A 69 23.82 6.58 0.56
N LYS A 70 24.42 5.67 -0.23
CA LYS A 70 23.79 4.45 -0.70
C LYS A 70 23.39 3.50 0.44
N ASP A 71 23.84 3.67 1.68
CA ASP A 71 23.69 2.66 2.75
C ASP A 71 22.61 2.98 3.81
N GLU A 72 21.97 4.17 3.75
CA GLU A 72 20.86 4.54 4.65
C GLU A 72 19.51 3.93 4.22
N GLY A 73 19.17 2.80 4.83
CA GLY A 73 17.92 2.07 4.57
C GLY A 73 18.12 0.70 3.89
N LYS A 74 19.35 0.19 3.89
CA LYS A 74 19.73 -1.08 3.22
C LYS A 74 19.90 -2.30 4.13
N PHE A 75 19.38 -2.27 5.35
CA PHE A 75 19.33 -3.48 6.15
C PHE A 75 17.98 -4.19 5.97
N ALA A 76 18.00 -5.52 6.08
CA ALA A 76 16.81 -6.35 5.94
C ALA A 76 15.66 -5.84 6.84
N GLY A 77 14.47 -5.67 6.24
CA GLY A 77 13.27 -5.22 6.94
C GLY A 77 13.11 -3.69 7.03
N TYR A 78 13.99 -2.87 6.45
CA TYR A 78 13.89 -1.41 6.49
C TYR A 78 12.64 -0.87 5.77
N SER A 79 12.54 -1.10 4.46
CA SER A 79 11.39 -0.69 3.65
C SER A 79 10.11 -1.24 4.25
N GLN A 80 10.20 -2.47 4.78
CA GLN A 80 9.13 -3.15 5.48
C GLN A 80 8.57 -2.39 6.66
N TYR A 81 9.43 -1.86 7.49
CA TYR A 81 9.00 -1.08 8.64
C TYR A 81 8.50 0.31 8.21
N LYS A 82 9.17 0.97 7.26
CA LYS A 82 8.85 2.36 6.89
C LYS A 82 7.51 2.51 6.17
N ARG A 83 7.13 1.52 5.35
CA ARG A 83 5.79 1.44 4.74
C ARG A 83 4.70 1.30 5.80
N TRP A 84 4.92 0.41 6.78
CA TRP A 84 4.04 0.23 7.93
C TRP A 84 3.90 1.49 8.75
N GLU A 85 5.02 2.14 9.03
CA GLU A 85 5.04 3.40 9.76
C GLU A 85 4.23 4.47 9.03
N TRP A 86 4.45 4.64 7.72
CA TRP A 86 3.71 5.60 6.90
C TRP A 86 2.20 5.34 6.88
N HIS A 87 1.78 4.08 6.72
CA HIS A 87 0.35 3.74 6.69
C HIS A 87 -0.29 3.86 8.09
N MET A 88 0.38 3.39 9.13
CA MET A 88 -0.21 3.27 10.47
C MET A 88 -0.13 4.55 11.28
N GLU A 89 0.97 5.30 11.22
CA GLU A 89 1.17 6.52 12.01
C GLU A 89 -0.04 7.46 11.97
N PRO A 90 -0.54 7.89 10.80
CA PRO A 90 -1.68 8.81 10.75
C PRO A 90 -2.98 8.19 11.28
N ARG A 91 -3.16 6.86 11.16
CA ARG A 91 -4.34 6.12 11.62
C ARG A 91 -4.41 5.96 13.14
N VAL A 92 -3.25 5.89 13.80
CA VAL A 92 -3.15 5.70 15.26
C VAL A 92 -2.77 6.98 16.01
N TYR A 93 -2.48 8.05 15.28
CA TYR A 93 -2.11 9.35 15.83
C TYR A 93 -3.23 9.96 16.69
N PRO A 94 -2.90 10.70 17.77
CA PRO A 94 -1.58 10.80 18.43
C PRO A 94 -1.40 9.75 19.52
N SER A 95 -2.38 8.87 19.70
CA SER A 95 -2.41 7.93 20.82
C SER A 95 -1.36 6.82 20.67
N GLY A 96 -1.06 6.41 19.43
CA GLY A 96 -0.28 5.22 19.12
C GLY A 96 -1.03 3.92 19.41
N ASP A 97 -2.35 3.98 19.59
CA ASP A 97 -3.20 2.82 19.86
C ASP A 97 -3.42 2.02 18.57
N LEU A 98 -2.68 0.91 18.47
CA LEU A 98 -2.76 -0.04 17.36
C LEU A 98 -4.11 -0.76 17.25
N THR A 99 -5.03 -0.59 18.20
CA THR A 99 -6.39 -1.14 18.10
C THR A 99 -7.32 -0.25 17.28
N LEU A 100 -7.01 1.03 17.05
CA LEU A 100 -7.92 1.95 16.35
C LEU A 100 -8.32 1.49 14.93
N PRO A 101 -7.40 0.96 14.09
CA PRO A 101 -7.75 0.42 12.78
C PRO A 101 -8.77 -0.72 12.80
N SER A 102 -8.97 -1.36 13.95
CA SER A 102 -10.02 -2.37 14.09
C SER A 102 -11.43 -1.83 13.98
N THR A 103 -11.59 -0.52 14.05
CA THR A 103 -12.89 0.12 14.01
C THR A 103 -13.35 0.48 12.60
N THR A 104 -12.50 0.36 11.57
CA THR A 104 -12.81 0.71 10.17
C THR A 104 -14.12 0.12 9.69
N TYR A 105 -14.22 -1.22 9.71
CA TYR A 105 -15.42 -1.88 9.21
C TYR A 105 -16.68 -1.45 9.97
N ARG A 106 -16.62 -1.42 11.31
CA ARG A 106 -17.75 -0.95 12.14
C ARG A 106 -18.10 0.52 11.89
N ALA A 107 -17.12 1.38 11.66
CA ALA A 107 -17.34 2.79 11.36
C ALA A 107 -18.01 2.96 10.00
N TYR A 108 -17.66 2.12 9.02
CA TYR A 108 -18.33 2.08 7.73
C TYR A 108 -19.78 1.58 7.83
N GLU A 109 -20.03 0.49 8.54
CA GLU A 109 -21.40 -0.01 8.79
C GLU A 109 -22.27 1.02 9.54
N ASN A 110 -21.69 1.71 10.53
CA ASN A 110 -22.36 2.81 11.22
C ASN A 110 -22.70 3.97 10.26
N TYR A 111 -21.84 4.24 9.27
CA TYR A 111 -22.12 5.22 8.23
C TYR A 111 -23.26 4.77 7.30
N LEU A 112 -23.24 3.52 6.84
CA LEU A 112 -24.29 2.94 5.99
C LEU A 112 -25.66 2.87 6.69
N SER A 113 -25.69 2.85 8.02
CA SER A 113 -26.92 2.91 8.82
C SER A 113 -27.31 4.32 9.27
N SER A 114 -26.48 5.32 8.98
CA SER A 114 -26.74 6.72 9.35
C SER A 114 -27.67 7.42 8.37
N SER A 115 -28.13 8.62 8.73
CA SER A 115 -28.89 9.50 7.82
C SER A 115 -28.06 10.03 6.64
N TYR A 116 -26.74 9.83 6.64
CA TYR A 116 -25.83 10.24 5.57
C TYR A 116 -25.51 9.11 4.59
N ALA A 117 -26.05 7.91 4.83
CA ALA A 117 -25.83 6.76 3.96
C ALA A 117 -26.27 7.02 2.51
N PRO A 118 -25.65 6.37 1.52
CA PRO A 118 -26.01 6.52 0.12
C PRO A 118 -27.49 6.13 -0.06
N SER A 119 -28.35 7.07 -0.48
CA SER A 119 -29.72 6.74 -0.88
C SER A 119 -29.98 7.26 -2.28
N ARG A 120 -30.47 6.38 -3.16
CA ARG A 120 -30.79 6.72 -4.56
C ARG A 120 -31.87 7.80 -4.71
N ASN A 121 -32.62 8.09 -3.64
CA ASN A 121 -33.78 8.98 -3.68
C ASN A 121 -33.52 10.37 -3.09
N ASN A 122 -32.34 10.64 -2.51
CA ASN A 122 -32.03 11.93 -1.84
C ASN A 122 -30.67 12.53 -2.23
N SER A 123 -29.96 11.97 -3.22
CA SER A 123 -28.72 12.60 -3.71
C SER A 123 -29.04 13.78 -4.63
N SER A 124 -28.55 14.96 -4.29
CA SER A 124 -28.58 16.15 -5.13
C SER A 124 -27.44 16.19 -6.16
N ILE A 125 -26.53 15.21 -6.13
CA ILE A 125 -25.42 15.07 -7.07
C ILE A 125 -25.61 13.85 -7.99
N PRO A 126 -25.08 13.87 -9.23
CA PRO A 126 -25.01 12.71 -10.10
C PRO A 126 -24.39 11.50 -9.40
N THR A 127 -24.81 10.31 -9.80
CA THR A 127 -24.19 9.08 -9.28
C THR A 127 -22.84 8.88 -9.94
N ALA A 128 -21.80 8.63 -9.15
CA ALA A 128 -20.50 8.21 -9.66
C ALA A 128 -20.60 6.94 -10.52
N ASN A 129 -19.66 6.76 -11.43
CA ASN A 129 -19.58 5.62 -12.34
C ASN A 129 -18.13 5.14 -12.45
N TRP A 130 -17.57 4.69 -11.33
CA TRP A 130 -16.17 4.32 -11.30
C TRP A 130 -15.87 3.13 -12.20
N VAL A 131 -14.90 3.30 -13.10
CA VAL A 131 -14.40 2.28 -14.02
C VAL A 131 -12.91 2.06 -13.77
N ALA A 132 -12.50 0.80 -13.79
CA ALA A 132 -11.10 0.42 -13.68
C ALA A 132 -10.32 0.82 -14.94
N LEU A 133 -9.17 1.48 -14.75
CA LEU A 133 -8.17 1.73 -15.80
C LEU A 133 -6.98 0.77 -15.74
N GLY A 134 -6.90 -0.06 -14.69
CA GLY A 134 -5.87 -1.07 -14.51
C GLY A 134 -4.70 -0.63 -13.61
N PRO A 135 -3.51 -1.25 -13.74
CA PRO A 135 -3.23 -2.37 -14.63
C PRO A 135 -4.10 -3.58 -14.29
N THR A 136 -4.65 -4.24 -15.30
CA THR A 136 -5.44 -5.47 -15.17
C THR A 136 -4.61 -6.68 -15.61
N GLY A 137 -3.38 -6.78 -15.13
CA GLY A 137 -2.50 -7.88 -15.51
C GLY A 137 -1.03 -7.54 -15.49
N THR A 138 -0.29 -8.25 -16.34
CA THR A 138 1.15 -8.09 -16.45
C THR A 138 1.50 -6.76 -17.10
N VAL A 139 2.20 -5.90 -16.36
CA VAL A 139 2.81 -4.70 -16.93
C VAL A 139 4.16 -5.07 -17.53
N SER A 140 4.44 -4.64 -18.77
CA SER A 140 5.65 -5.06 -19.49
C SER A 140 6.44 -3.90 -20.09
N ASN A 141 7.77 -4.05 -20.08
CA ASN A 141 8.75 -3.30 -20.88
C ASN A 141 10.12 -4.03 -20.80
N GLY A 142 10.14 -5.32 -21.14
CA GLY A 142 11.35 -6.18 -21.08
C GLY A 142 11.24 -7.29 -20.03
N ASP A 143 12.37 -7.64 -19.41
CA ASP A 143 12.55 -8.85 -18.58
C ASP A 143 11.87 -8.81 -17.18
N PHE A 144 11.14 -7.74 -16.83
CA PHE A 144 10.62 -7.49 -15.47
C PHE A 144 9.08 -7.36 -15.47
N SER A 145 8.37 -8.42 -15.80
CA SER A 145 6.90 -8.47 -15.74
C SER A 145 6.39 -8.54 -14.29
N GLY A 146 5.15 -8.11 -14.04
CA GLY A 146 4.43 -8.37 -12.78
C GLY A 146 3.13 -7.58 -12.66
N ALA A 147 2.34 -7.85 -11.60
CA ALA A 147 1.07 -7.18 -11.30
C ALA A 147 1.04 -6.57 -9.88
N ALA A 148 1.28 -7.37 -8.84
CA ALA A 148 1.55 -7.05 -7.44
C ALA A 148 1.48 -8.35 -6.62
N ARG A 149 1.53 -8.27 -5.29
CA ARG A 149 1.59 -9.45 -4.41
C ARG A 149 0.33 -10.32 -4.42
N VAL A 150 0.56 -11.63 -4.58
CA VAL A 150 -0.38 -12.71 -4.25
C VAL A 150 0.27 -13.72 -3.30
N ASN A 151 -0.51 -14.27 -2.37
CA ASN A 151 0.04 -15.12 -1.31
C ASN A 151 0.11 -16.62 -1.67
N PHE A 152 -0.85 -17.14 -2.44
CA PHE A 152 -0.95 -18.58 -2.74
C PHE A 152 -1.83 -18.87 -3.96
N LEU A 153 -1.90 -20.14 -4.37
CA LEU A 153 -2.85 -20.67 -5.35
C LEU A 153 -3.62 -21.89 -4.80
N ARG A 154 -4.90 -22.03 -5.14
CA ARG A 154 -5.72 -23.24 -4.89
C ARG A 154 -6.46 -23.65 -6.15
N PHE A 155 -6.45 -24.94 -6.46
CA PHE A 155 -7.23 -25.51 -7.57
C PHE A 155 -8.60 -25.97 -7.08
N ASP A 156 -9.59 -25.96 -7.97
CA ASP A 156 -10.80 -26.74 -7.78
C ASP A 156 -10.42 -28.23 -7.70
N PRO A 157 -11.05 -29.01 -6.79
CA PRO A 157 -10.69 -30.42 -6.57
C PRO A 157 -10.99 -31.34 -7.76
N VAL A 158 -11.82 -30.91 -8.71
CA VAL A 158 -12.25 -31.69 -9.88
C VAL A 158 -11.62 -31.14 -11.16
N ASN A 159 -11.50 -29.83 -11.30
CA ASN A 159 -10.98 -29.20 -12.52
C ASN A 159 -9.88 -28.17 -12.22
N SER A 160 -8.62 -28.53 -12.48
CA SER A 160 -7.47 -27.64 -12.25
C SER A 160 -7.39 -26.40 -13.14
N ASP A 161 -8.25 -26.27 -14.16
CA ASP A 161 -8.38 -25.01 -14.90
C ASP A 161 -9.13 -23.95 -14.09
N ILE A 162 -9.95 -24.39 -13.11
CA ILE A 162 -10.60 -23.51 -12.15
C ILE A 162 -9.70 -23.36 -10.94
N MET A 163 -9.35 -22.12 -10.61
CA MET A 163 -8.43 -21.84 -9.52
C MET A 163 -8.68 -20.48 -8.87
N TRP A 164 -8.20 -20.35 -7.65
CA TRP A 164 -8.31 -19.14 -6.84
C TRP A 164 -6.96 -18.73 -6.29
N THR A 165 -6.75 -17.42 -6.25
CA THR A 165 -5.62 -16.76 -5.56
C THR A 165 -6.16 -15.57 -4.78
N VAL A 166 -5.36 -15.03 -3.87
CA VAL A 166 -5.71 -13.82 -3.14
C VAL A 166 -4.58 -12.82 -3.18
N SER A 167 -4.95 -11.56 -3.09
CA SER A 167 -4.05 -10.47 -2.80
C SER A 167 -4.28 -9.95 -1.38
N PRO A 168 -3.22 -9.68 -0.61
CA PRO A 168 -3.30 -9.10 0.74
C PRO A 168 -4.00 -7.75 0.83
N LEU A 169 -4.09 -7.00 -0.26
CA LEU A 169 -4.82 -5.72 -0.34
C LEU A 169 -5.82 -5.65 -1.51
N GLY A 170 -5.90 -6.70 -2.33
CA GLY A 170 -6.66 -6.69 -3.59
C GLY A 170 -7.78 -7.72 -3.69
N GLY A 171 -8.09 -8.46 -2.62
CA GLY A 171 -9.22 -9.40 -2.57
C GLY A 171 -8.92 -10.81 -3.06
N LEU A 172 -9.99 -11.58 -3.27
CA LEU A 172 -9.98 -12.94 -3.84
C LEU A 172 -10.21 -12.88 -5.35
N TRP A 173 -9.43 -13.65 -6.09
CA TRP A 173 -9.47 -13.74 -7.55
C TRP A 173 -9.70 -15.17 -8.01
N LYS A 174 -10.50 -15.33 -9.07
CA LYS A 174 -10.86 -16.61 -9.67
C LYS A 174 -10.50 -16.63 -11.15
N SER A 175 -9.89 -17.74 -11.59
CA SER A 175 -9.72 -18.11 -12.99
C SER A 175 -10.51 -19.39 -13.29
N ILE A 176 -10.94 -19.55 -14.55
CA ILE A 176 -11.63 -20.73 -15.06
C ILE A 176 -10.92 -21.36 -16.27
N ASP A 177 -9.72 -20.87 -16.59
CA ASP A 177 -8.97 -21.17 -17.82
C ASP A 177 -7.47 -21.40 -17.56
N GLY A 178 -7.13 -21.95 -16.40
CA GLY A 178 -5.75 -22.34 -16.10
C GLY A 178 -4.86 -21.18 -15.66
N GLY A 179 -5.45 -20.07 -15.17
CA GLY A 179 -4.75 -18.87 -14.74
C GLY A 179 -4.50 -17.85 -15.86
N LEU A 180 -5.10 -18.05 -17.04
CA LEU A 180 -4.93 -17.14 -18.17
C LEU A 180 -5.70 -15.84 -17.95
N HIS A 181 -6.92 -15.89 -17.39
CA HIS A 181 -7.69 -14.70 -17.02
C HIS A 181 -8.28 -14.82 -15.61
N TRP A 182 -8.31 -13.69 -14.90
CA TRP A 182 -8.78 -13.58 -13.53
C TRP A 182 -9.93 -12.58 -13.39
N THR A 183 -10.84 -12.88 -12.48
CA THR A 183 -11.96 -12.00 -12.11
C THR A 183 -12.15 -11.98 -10.59
N SER A 184 -12.73 -10.90 -10.07
CA SER A 184 -13.07 -10.76 -8.65
C SER A 184 -14.51 -10.31 -8.47
N ASN A 185 -15.08 -10.69 -7.34
CA ASN A 185 -16.38 -10.28 -6.83
C ASN A 185 -16.29 -9.91 -5.33
N THR A 186 -15.09 -9.59 -4.86
CA THR A 186 -14.78 -9.33 -3.45
C THR A 186 -14.52 -7.85 -3.16
N ASP A 187 -14.95 -6.98 -4.06
CA ASP A 187 -14.79 -5.53 -3.96
C ASP A 187 -15.46 -4.92 -2.73
N GLN A 188 -16.45 -5.62 -2.15
CA GLN A 188 -17.26 -5.17 -1.03
C GLN A 188 -17.04 -6.00 0.25
N LEU A 189 -15.92 -6.72 0.37
CA LEU A 189 -15.58 -7.42 1.61
C LEU A 189 -15.47 -6.43 2.78
N PRO A 190 -15.81 -6.86 4.01
CA PRO A 190 -15.62 -6.06 5.23
C PRO A 190 -14.18 -5.55 5.43
N ILE A 191 -13.21 -6.37 5.03
CA ILE A 191 -11.82 -6.02 4.82
C ILE A 191 -11.39 -6.65 3.51
N ILE A 192 -10.75 -5.89 2.63
CA ILE A 192 -10.40 -6.37 1.29
C ILE A 192 -9.27 -7.40 1.31
N GLY A 193 -8.39 -7.34 2.31
CA GLY A 193 -7.24 -8.24 2.42
C GLY A 193 -7.62 -9.69 2.73
N CYS A 194 -6.97 -10.62 2.05
CA CYS A 194 -7.16 -12.06 2.21
C CYS A 194 -5.81 -12.80 2.26
N SER A 195 -5.72 -13.89 3.02
CA SER A 195 -4.47 -14.61 3.28
C SER A 195 -4.47 -16.08 2.87
N ASP A 196 -5.61 -16.78 2.97
CA ASP A 196 -5.79 -18.17 2.49
C ASP A 196 -7.24 -18.44 2.03
N ILE A 197 -7.45 -19.45 1.20
CA ILE A 197 -8.77 -20.05 0.95
C ILE A 197 -8.66 -21.57 1.01
N ALA A 198 -9.67 -22.22 1.58
CA ALA A 198 -9.83 -23.67 1.50
C ALA A 198 -11.15 -24.02 0.81
N ILE A 199 -11.07 -24.96 -0.14
CA ILE A 199 -12.18 -25.40 -0.99
C ILE A 199 -12.55 -26.82 -0.61
N ASN A 200 -13.84 -27.07 -0.38
CA ASN A 200 -14.30 -28.39 0.02
C ASN A 200 -14.03 -29.42 -1.11
N PRO A 201 -13.33 -30.54 -0.82
CA PRO A 201 -12.88 -31.51 -1.82
C PRO A 201 -14.01 -32.31 -2.49
N HIS A 202 -15.22 -32.25 -1.95
CA HIS A 202 -16.39 -32.98 -2.46
C HIS A 202 -17.49 -32.04 -2.99
N ASN A 203 -17.38 -30.74 -2.73
CA ASN A 203 -18.35 -29.75 -3.16
C ASN A 203 -17.70 -28.36 -3.20
N SER A 204 -17.21 -27.95 -4.38
CA SER A 204 -16.56 -26.64 -4.54
C SER A 204 -17.50 -25.44 -4.35
N GLN A 205 -18.80 -25.65 -4.09
CA GLN A 205 -19.68 -24.57 -3.63
C GLN A 205 -19.36 -24.12 -2.20
N ILE A 206 -18.74 -24.98 -1.38
CA ILE A 206 -18.43 -24.69 0.02
C ILE A 206 -16.96 -24.30 0.15
N MET A 207 -16.71 -23.10 0.65
CA MET A 207 -15.37 -22.53 0.78
C MET A 207 -15.21 -21.73 2.08
N TYR A 208 -13.97 -21.61 2.54
CA TYR A 208 -13.60 -20.80 3.71
C TYR A 208 -12.47 -19.86 3.32
N LEU A 209 -12.69 -18.55 3.46
CA LEU A 209 -11.76 -17.49 3.13
C LEU A 209 -11.16 -16.91 4.42
N ALA A 210 -9.85 -17.05 4.59
CA ALA A 210 -9.10 -16.37 5.63
C ALA A 210 -8.88 -14.91 5.23
N THR A 211 -9.38 -14.01 6.06
CA THR A 211 -9.25 -12.56 5.85
C THR A 211 -7.97 -12.02 6.51
N GLY A 212 -7.49 -10.85 6.10
CA GLY A 212 -6.27 -10.21 6.58
C GLY A 212 -5.02 -10.56 5.77
N ASP A 213 -3.84 -10.18 6.28
CA ASP A 213 -2.54 -10.49 5.68
C ASP A 213 -1.62 -11.20 6.69
N ALA A 214 -1.55 -12.52 6.58
CA ALA A 214 -0.73 -13.34 7.47
C ALA A 214 0.76 -13.28 7.14
N ASN A 215 1.14 -13.16 5.87
CA ASN A 215 2.56 -13.05 5.48
C ASN A 215 3.12 -11.66 5.82
N GLY A 216 2.26 -10.65 5.93
CA GLY A 216 2.56 -9.36 6.54
C GLY A 216 2.65 -9.37 8.07
N VAL A 217 2.49 -10.50 8.76
CA VAL A 217 2.67 -10.54 10.23
C VAL A 217 4.14 -10.32 10.56
N GLY A 218 4.40 -9.22 11.27
CA GLY A 218 5.76 -8.76 11.52
C GLY A 218 6.26 -7.77 10.48
N SER A 219 5.47 -7.34 9.49
CA SER A 219 5.85 -6.26 8.56
C SER A 219 4.72 -5.44 7.95
N GLN A 220 5.15 -4.35 7.29
CA GLN A 220 4.51 -3.55 6.23
C GLN A 220 3.06 -3.14 6.46
N LEU A 221 2.10 -4.04 6.52
CA LEU A 221 0.68 -3.72 6.42
C LEU A 221 -0.10 -4.87 7.06
N THR A 222 0.13 -5.14 8.35
CA THR A 222 -0.67 -6.16 9.04
C THR A 222 -2.13 -5.70 9.06
N ILE A 223 -2.88 -6.12 8.06
CA ILE A 223 -4.33 -6.11 8.08
C ILE A 223 -4.71 -7.27 8.96
N ALA A 224 -4.97 -6.99 10.23
CA ALA A 224 -5.43 -8.03 11.13
C ALA A 224 -6.77 -8.58 10.63
N SER A 225 -6.90 -9.88 10.74
CA SER A 225 -8.06 -10.63 10.28
C SER A 225 -9.30 -10.31 11.10
N ILE A 226 -10.46 -10.28 10.44
CA ILE A 226 -11.76 -10.38 11.12
C ILE A 226 -12.16 -11.85 11.35
N GLY A 227 -11.37 -12.80 10.86
CA GLY A 227 -11.69 -14.22 10.92
C GLY A 227 -11.76 -14.91 9.57
N ILE A 228 -12.66 -15.90 9.53
CA ILE A 228 -12.86 -16.81 8.40
C ILE A 228 -14.29 -16.63 7.88
N LEU A 229 -14.42 -16.07 6.68
CA LEU A 229 -15.69 -16.00 5.97
C LEU A 229 -15.99 -17.34 5.31
N LYS A 230 -17.28 -17.70 5.23
CA LYS A 230 -17.73 -18.91 4.54
C LYS A 230 -18.58 -18.55 3.33
N SER A 231 -18.38 -19.25 2.23
CA SER A 231 -19.28 -19.23 1.07
C SER A 231 -19.92 -20.61 0.89
N THR A 232 -21.15 -20.62 0.41
CA THR A 232 -21.92 -21.82 0.04
C THR A 232 -22.38 -21.78 -1.42
N ASP A 233 -21.84 -20.85 -2.22
CA ASP A 233 -22.18 -20.59 -3.62
C ASP A 233 -20.94 -20.51 -4.52
N GLY A 234 -19.85 -21.17 -4.12
CA GLY A 234 -18.62 -21.26 -4.93
C GLY A 234 -17.81 -19.97 -4.94
N GLY A 235 -17.90 -19.20 -3.87
CA GLY A 235 -17.24 -17.91 -3.70
C GLY A 235 -17.94 -16.75 -4.39
N VAL A 236 -19.20 -16.91 -4.84
CA VAL A 236 -19.99 -15.84 -5.49
C VAL A 236 -20.40 -14.76 -4.48
N THR A 237 -20.67 -15.14 -3.23
CA THR A 237 -20.94 -14.18 -2.15
C THR A 237 -20.22 -14.52 -0.84
N TRP A 238 -19.92 -13.48 -0.08
CA TRP A 238 -19.26 -13.54 1.23
C TRP A 238 -19.91 -12.55 2.21
N PRO A 239 -21.19 -12.78 2.58
CA PRO A 239 -21.90 -11.81 3.41
C PRO A 239 -21.25 -11.70 4.80
N PRO A 240 -21.25 -10.53 5.46
CA PRO A 240 -20.56 -10.35 6.75
C PRO A 240 -20.98 -11.35 7.83
N ASN A 241 -22.24 -11.79 7.83
CA ASN A 241 -22.77 -12.79 8.76
C ASN A 241 -22.30 -14.23 8.48
N SER A 242 -21.55 -14.48 7.38
CA SER A 242 -20.92 -15.77 7.11
C SER A 242 -19.59 -15.96 7.82
N ASN A 243 -19.15 -14.98 8.62
CA ASN A 243 -17.96 -15.10 9.43
C ASN A 243 -18.12 -16.18 10.51
N THR A 244 -17.42 -17.29 10.29
CA THR A 244 -17.41 -18.48 11.15
C THR A 244 -16.43 -18.36 12.32
N MET A 245 -15.51 -17.39 12.27
CA MET A 245 -14.50 -17.15 13.29
C MET A 245 -14.45 -15.65 13.60
N ASN A 246 -15.47 -15.13 14.27
CA ASN A 246 -15.62 -13.70 14.53
C ASN A 246 -14.51 -13.13 15.43
N TRP A 247 -13.46 -12.61 14.83
CA TRP A 247 -12.36 -11.93 15.51
C TRP A 247 -12.51 -10.42 15.40
N GLU A 248 -12.12 -9.74 16.47
CA GLU A 248 -11.89 -8.31 16.39
C GLU A 248 -10.49 -8.08 15.81
N VAL A 249 -10.37 -7.18 14.83
CA VAL A 249 -9.09 -6.76 14.25
C VAL A 249 -8.14 -6.23 15.35
N SER A 250 -8.69 -5.71 16.47
CA SER A 250 -7.94 -5.22 17.65
C SER A 250 -7.10 -6.31 18.31
N TRP A 251 -7.44 -7.58 18.11
CA TRP A 251 -6.71 -8.72 18.66
C TRP A 251 -5.41 -8.98 17.91
N GLY A 252 -5.18 -8.34 16.75
CA GLY A 252 -3.94 -8.46 15.98
C GLY A 252 -3.69 -9.88 15.48
N ARG A 253 -4.75 -10.63 15.17
CA ARG A 253 -4.67 -12.04 14.78
C ARG A 253 -4.73 -12.21 13.27
N ASN A 254 -4.06 -13.23 12.76
CA ASN A 254 -4.07 -13.61 11.35
C ASN A 254 -4.10 -15.13 11.19
N ILE A 255 -4.62 -15.58 10.05
CA ILE A 255 -4.68 -16.99 9.66
C ILE A 255 -3.71 -17.20 8.50
N TYR A 256 -2.67 -18.01 8.70
CA TYR A 256 -1.70 -18.32 7.66
C TYR A 256 -2.22 -19.37 6.69
N LYS A 257 -2.92 -20.37 7.21
CA LYS A 257 -3.32 -21.52 6.40
C LYS A 257 -4.59 -22.18 6.89
N LEU A 258 -5.44 -22.60 5.95
CA LEU A 258 -6.66 -23.36 6.15
C LEU A 258 -6.53 -24.75 5.52
N LEU A 259 -6.97 -25.77 6.24
CA LEU A 259 -7.08 -27.14 5.71
C LEU A 259 -8.48 -27.70 5.96
N ILE A 260 -9.08 -28.30 4.93
CA ILE A 260 -10.34 -29.05 5.05
C ILE A 260 -9.99 -30.54 5.05
N HIS A 261 -10.53 -31.29 6.01
CA HIS A 261 -10.31 -32.72 6.11
C HIS A 261 -10.86 -33.43 4.85
N PRO A 262 -10.04 -34.26 4.16
CA PRO A 262 -10.32 -34.72 2.80
C PRO A 262 -11.52 -35.66 2.66
N THR A 263 -11.93 -36.32 3.74
CA THR A 263 -13.10 -37.25 3.77
C THR A 263 -14.18 -36.85 4.76
N ASN A 264 -14.00 -35.72 5.47
CA ASN A 264 -14.95 -35.21 6.45
C ASN A 264 -14.95 -33.68 6.41
N PRO A 265 -15.52 -33.06 5.36
CA PRO A 265 -15.32 -31.65 5.07
C PRO A 265 -15.95 -30.67 6.08
N ASP A 266 -16.74 -31.15 7.04
CA ASP A 266 -17.19 -30.36 8.19
C ASP A 266 -16.06 -30.11 9.19
N THR A 267 -14.97 -30.88 9.09
CA THR A 267 -13.75 -30.70 9.87
C THR A 267 -12.76 -29.80 9.14
N VAL A 268 -12.46 -28.64 9.70
CA VAL A 268 -11.56 -27.63 9.13
C VAL A 268 -10.56 -27.19 10.19
N TYR A 269 -9.32 -26.97 9.79
CA TYR A 269 -8.22 -26.51 10.63
C TYR A 269 -7.73 -25.15 10.16
N ALA A 270 -7.29 -24.32 11.10
CA ALA A 270 -6.66 -23.03 10.84
C ALA A 270 -5.35 -22.92 11.62
N ALA A 271 -4.23 -22.71 10.92
CA ALA A 271 -2.96 -22.30 11.51
C ALA A 271 -2.93 -20.78 11.62
N THR A 272 -2.71 -20.26 12.82
CA THR A 272 -2.91 -18.84 13.12
C THR A 272 -1.79 -18.26 13.97
N THR A 273 -1.76 -16.93 14.10
CA THR A 273 -0.89 -16.25 15.06
C THR A 273 -1.25 -16.53 16.53
N ASN A 274 -2.39 -17.16 16.81
CA ASN A 274 -2.87 -17.47 18.15
C ASN A 274 -3.30 -18.94 18.32
N GLY A 275 -2.62 -19.85 17.63
CA GLY A 275 -2.76 -21.28 17.83
C GLY A 275 -3.27 -22.01 16.59
N ILE A 276 -3.49 -23.31 16.76
CA ILE A 276 -4.21 -24.14 15.80
C ILE A 276 -5.66 -24.21 16.25
N TYR A 277 -6.58 -23.80 15.39
CA TYR A 277 -8.03 -23.93 15.63
C TYR A 277 -8.61 -25.04 14.77
N ARG A 278 -9.64 -25.72 15.29
CA ARG A 278 -10.35 -26.79 14.60
C ARG A 278 -11.86 -26.66 14.81
N THR A 279 -12.62 -26.80 13.73
CA THR A 279 -14.07 -27.04 13.76
C THR A 279 -14.34 -28.49 13.36
N ILE A 280 -15.46 -29.06 13.81
CA ILE A 280 -16.02 -30.34 13.32
C ILE A 280 -17.46 -30.20 12.79
N ASN A 281 -17.97 -28.98 12.75
CA ASN A 281 -19.35 -28.65 12.40
C ASN A 281 -19.38 -27.49 11.39
N ALA A 282 -18.49 -27.55 10.41
CA ALA A 282 -18.43 -26.66 9.24
C ALA A 282 -18.35 -25.16 9.59
N GLY A 283 -17.64 -24.82 10.67
CA GLY A 283 -17.41 -23.46 11.12
C GLY A 283 -18.44 -22.93 12.13
N THR A 284 -19.40 -23.74 12.58
CA THR A 284 -20.37 -23.29 13.60
C THR A 284 -19.68 -23.00 14.94
N ASN A 285 -18.64 -23.77 15.29
CA ASN A 285 -17.80 -23.51 16.45
C ASN A 285 -16.35 -23.95 16.20
N TRP A 286 -15.39 -23.14 16.65
CA TRP A 286 -13.97 -23.42 16.57
C TRP A 286 -13.38 -23.66 17.96
N VAL A 287 -12.62 -24.75 18.11
CA VAL A 287 -11.89 -25.10 19.33
C VAL A 287 -10.41 -24.90 19.09
N LYS A 288 -9.72 -24.23 20.00
CA LYS A 288 -8.26 -24.12 19.97
C LYS A 288 -7.65 -25.45 20.43
N MET A 289 -6.83 -26.06 19.59
CA MET A 289 -6.20 -27.37 19.82
C MET A 289 -4.77 -27.26 20.33
N ASN A 290 -4.08 -26.16 20.00
CA ASN A 290 -2.72 -25.91 20.44
C ASN A 290 -2.45 -24.40 20.54
N ASP A 291 -1.72 -23.96 21.56
CA ASP A 291 -1.32 -22.56 21.72
C ASP A 291 0.02 -22.29 21.02
N GLY A 292 0.17 -21.09 20.43
CA GLY A 292 1.40 -20.68 19.75
C GLY A 292 1.13 -19.83 18.52
N GLN A 293 2.18 -19.52 17.75
CA GLN A 293 2.08 -18.91 16.44
C GLN A 293 2.44 -19.97 15.41
N PHE A 294 1.48 -20.41 14.59
CA PHE A 294 1.65 -21.44 13.58
C PHE A 294 1.53 -20.84 12.19
N THR A 295 2.56 -21.04 11.37
CA THR A 295 2.61 -20.51 9.99
C THR A 295 2.24 -21.55 8.95
N ASP A 296 2.37 -22.83 9.28
CA ASP A 296 2.13 -23.90 8.33
C ASP A 296 1.55 -25.13 9.03
N ILE A 297 0.70 -25.85 8.30
CA ILE A 297 0.02 -27.07 8.72
C ILE A 297 -0.21 -27.94 7.47
N GLU A 298 0.05 -29.23 7.57
CA GLU A 298 -0.06 -30.18 6.47
C GLU A 298 -0.64 -31.51 6.92
N PHE A 299 -1.50 -32.11 6.08
CA PHE A 299 -1.88 -33.51 6.27
C PHE A 299 -0.77 -34.44 5.78
N LYS A 300 -0.58 -35.59 6.44
CA LYS A 300 0.12 -36.70 5.79
C LYS A 300 -0.68 -37.13 4.56
N PRO A 301 -0.07 -37.17 3.36
CA PRO A 301 -0.79 -37.60 2.16
C PRO A 301 -1.42 -38.98 2.35
N GLY A 302 -2.72 -39.09 2.05
CA GLY A 302 -3.50 -40.32 2.21
C GLY A 302 -3.90 -40.68 3.65
N ASN A 303 -3.45 -39.95 4.69
CA ASN A 303 -3.83 -40.21 6.08
C ASN A 303 -4.04 -38.89 6.87
N PRO A 304 -5.27 -38.34 6.89
CA PRO A 304 -5.55 -37.09 7.58
C PRO A 304 -5.61 -37.20 9.12
N ASN A 305 -5.46 -38.41 9.69
CA ASN A 305 -5.26 -38.55 11.15
C ASN A 305 -3.87 -38.07 11.57
N THR A 306 -2.89 -38.10 10.65
CA THR A 306 -1.57 -37.55 10.90
C THR A 306 -1.48 -36.14 10.32
N ILE A 307 -1.20 -35.17 11.19
CA ILE A 307 -1.09 -33.75 10.85
C ILE A 307 0.27 -33.24 11.32
N TYR A 308 0.96 -32.52 10.46
CA TYR A 308 2.21 -31.82 10.78
C TYR A 308 1.93 -30.32 10.92
N ALA A 309 2.60 -29.64 11.83
CA ALA A 309 2.47 -28.20 11.99
C ALA A 309 3.79 -27.53 12.35
N ALA A 310 4.03 -26.35 11.80
CA ALA A 310 5.21 -25.53 12.06
C ALA A 310 4.83 -24.28 12.84
N ALA A 311 5.62 -23.99 13.87
CA ALA A 311 5.47 -22.80 14.70
C ALA A 311 6.66 -21.85 14.57
N GLY A 312 6.41 -20.58 14.88
CA GLY A 312 7.40 -19.51 14.96
C GLY A 312 7.56 -18.72 13.65
N VAL A 313 7.85 -17.43 13.79
CA VAL A 313 8.19 -16.53 12.67
C VAL A 313 9.57 -15.90 12.87
N HIS A 314 9.76 -15.22 14.01
CA HIS A 314 11.03 -14.55 14.34
C HIS A 314 11.87 -15.27 15.40
N SER A 315 11.27 -16.22 16.12
CA SER A 315 11.85 -17.00 17.21
C SER A 315 10.93 -18.14 17.58
N GLY A 316 11.46 -19.18 18.23
CA GLY A 316 10.64 -20.29 18.74
C GLY A 316 10.25 -21.29 17.66
N GLY A 317 11.01 -21.33 16.56
CA GLY A 317 10.80 -22.27 15.46
C GLY A 317 10.66 -23.69 15.99
N SER A 318 9.56 -24.37 15.68
CA SER A 318 9.27 -25.72 16.20
C SER A 318 8.44 -26.55 15.22
N PHE A 319 8.65 -27.86 15.21
CA PHE A 319 7.85 -28.82 14.44
C PHE A 319 6.98 -29.66 15.39
N TYR A 320 5.70 -29.82 15.02
CA TYR A 320 4.72 -30.59 15.76
C TYR A 320 4.10 -31.67 14.87
N LYS A 321 3.73 -32.79 15.51
CA LYS A 321 3.01 -33.90 14.89
C LYS A 321 1.80 -34.28 15.74
N SER A 322 0.66 -34.45 15.08
CA SER A 322 -0.53 -35.09 15.62
C SER A 322 -0.71 -36.45 14.94
N ILE A 323 -1.23 -37.43 15.66
CA ILE A 323 -1.60 -38.76 15.14
C ILE A 323 -3.08 -39.10 15.40
N ASP A 324 -3.85 -38.14 15.90
CA ASP A 324 -5.23 -38.27 16.35
C ASP A 324 -6.16 -37.23 15.69
N ALA A 325 -5.88 -36.91 14.42
CA ALA A 325 -6.62 -35.92 13.62
C ALA A 325 -6.65 -34.53 14.27
N GLY A 326 -5.50 -34.08 14.77
CA GLY A 326 -5.31 -32.75 15.34
C GLY A 326 -6.02 -32.53 16.68
N LEU A 327 -6.37 -33.59 17.41
CA LEU A 327 -6.88 -33.49 18.78
C LEU A 327 -5.76 -33.13 19.75
N THR A 328 -4.58 -33.70 19.56
CA THR A 328 -3.37 -33.37 20.31
C THR A 328 -2.17 -33.21 19.37
N PHE A 329 -1.26 -32.28 19.72
CA PHE A 329 -0.03 -32.03 18.98
C PHE A 329 1.18 -32.25 19.90
N THR A 330 2.11 -33.10 19.48
CA THR A 330 3.37 -33.36 20.17
C THR A 330 4.51 -32.68 19.42
N GLN A 331 5.35 -31.91 20.14
CA GLN A 331 6.55 -31.34 19.54
C GLN A 331 7.59 -32.44 19.28
N ILE A 332 8.15 -32.48 18.07
CA ILE A 332 9.25 -33.37 17.73
C ILE A 332 10.55 -32.58 17.80
N THR A 333 11.53 -33.10 18.52
CA THR A 333 12.85 -32.47 18.71
C THR A 333 14.01 -33.33 18.25
N ASP A 334 13.76 -34.58 17.88
CA ASP A 334 14.83 -35.51 17.51
C ASP A 334 15.55 -35.02 16.24
N ASN A 335 16.87 -34.83 16.38
CA ASN A 335 17.77 -34.32 15.33
C ASN A 335 17.35 -32.99 14.69
N LEU A 336 16.48 -32.23 15.35
CA LEU A 336 16.11 -30.87 14.98
C LEU A 336 16.85 -29.86 15.89
N PRO A 337 17.10 -28.64 15.40
CA PRO A 337 17.71 -27.60 16.22
C PRO A 337 16.79 -27.16 17.38
N ALA A 338 17.41 -26.69 18.47
CA ALA A 338 16.68 -26.17 19.61
C ALA A 338 15.88 -24.91 19.23
N SER A 339 14.66 -24.77 19.75
CA SER A 339 13.74 -23.69 19.36
C SER A 339 14.23 -22.27 19.65
N ASN A 340 15.23 -22.11 20.51
CA ASN A 340 15.88 -20.83 20.83
C ASN A 340 17.02 -20.46 19.87
N THR A 341 17.33 -21.27 18.86
CA THR A 341 18.31 -20.97 17.82
C THR A 341 17.67 -20.72 16.45
N VAL A 342 16.36 -20.97 16.31
CA VAL A 342 15.64 -20.96 15.04
C VAL A 342 14.34 -20.15 15.11
N ALA A 343 13.98 -19.55 13.98
CA ALA A 343 12.90 -18.57 13.88
C ALA A 343 11.58 -19.19 13.44
N ARG A 344 11.63 -19.99 12.37
CA ARG A 344 10.49 -20.49 11.59
C ARG A 344 10.87 -21.79 10.89
N PHE A 345 9.87 -22.62 10.63
CA PHE A 345 9.92 -23.80 9.79
C PHE A 345 8.88 -23.65 8.68
N GLU A 346 9.14 -24.25 7.51
CA GLU A 346 8.14 -24.52 6.47
C GLU A 346 8.13 -26.02 6.22
N ILE A 347 6.96 -26.64 5.97
CA ILE A 347 6.80 -28.10 5.87
C ILE A 347 6.52 -28.51 4.43
N GLY A 348 7.10 -29.65 4.04
CA GLY A 348 6.94 -30.23 2.71
C GLY A 348 6.61 -31.70 2.84
N VAL A 349 5.50 -32.13 2.25
CA VAL A 349 5.06 -33.52 2.20
C VAL A 349 4.80 -33.93 0.76
N THR A 350 4.81 -35.24 0.48
CA THR A 350 4.59 -35.74 -0.88
C THR A 350 3.82 -37.06 -0.92
N PRO A 351 2.85 -37.22 -1.85
CA PRO A 351 2.22 -38.50 -2.11
C PRO A 351 3.16 -39.53 -2.76
N ALA A 352 4.30 -39.10 -3.34
CA ALA A 352 5.27 -40.02 -3.93
C ALA A 352 5.88 -41.00 -2.92
N ASP A 353 5.95 -40.59 -1.64
CA ASP A 353 6.24 -41.44 -0.49
C ASP A 353 5.73 -40.79 0.78
N THR A 354 4.62 -41.28 1.31
CA THR A 354 3.90 -40.65 2.42
C THR A 354 4.68 -40.64 3.74
N ASN A 355 5.80 -41.36 3.84
CA ASN A 355 6.66 -41.32 5.01
C ASN A 355 7.67 -40.18 4.96
N TYR A 356 7.85 -39.53 3.80
CA TYR A 356 8.79 -38.44 3.65
C TYR A 356 8.18 -37.12 4.13
N VAL A 357 8.90 -36.45 5.03
CA VAL A 357 8.57 -35.12 5.52
C VAL A 357 9.83 -34.27 5.45
N TYR A 358 9.72 -33.10 4.82
CA TYR A 358 10.81 -32.14 4.67
C TYR A 358 10.52 -30.90 5.49
N VAL A 359 11.58 -30.29 6.03
CA VAL A 359 11.50 -28.95 6.61
C VAL A 359 12.69 -28.10 6.18
N VAL A 360 12.40 -26.85 5.78
CA VAL A 360 13.41 -25.79 5.71
C VAL A 360 13.33 -24.95 6.97
N ILE A 361 14.49 -24.68 7.58
CA ILE A 361 14.58 -24.03 8.88
C ILE A 361 15.32 -22.70 8.74
N VAL A 362 14.78 -21.69 9.43
CA VAL A 362 15.26 -20.31 9.41
C VAL A 362 16.03 -19.98 10.69
N LYS A 363 17.19 -19.32 10.59
CA LYS A 363 17.98 -18.85 11.74
C LYS A 363 17.25 -17.76 12.50
N GLN A 364 17.21 -17.89 13.83
CA GLN A 364 16.77 -16.80 14.68
C GLN A 364 17.75 -15.62 14.57
N GLY A 365 17.20 -14.42 14.35
CA GLY A 365 17.96 -13.17 14.40
C GLY A 365 18.39 -12.61 13.05
N THR A 366 18.81 -13.45 12.13
CA THR A 366 19.20 -13.01 10.77
C THR A 366 18.21 -13.42 9.70
N SER A 367 17.31 -14.36 10.00
CA SER A 367 16.38 -14.96 9.03
C SER A 367 17.05 -15.75 7.91
N ASP A 368 18.36 -15.98 8.00
CA ASP A 368 19.09 -16.77 7.02
C ASP A 368 18.75 -18.25 7.08
N PHE A 369 19.18 -18.99 6.04
CA PHE A 369 19.12 -20.44 6.03
C PHE A 369 19.87 -21.05 7.23
N TYR A 370 19.12 -21.77 8.08
CA TYR A 370 19.68 -22.60 9.14
C TYR A 370 20.10 -23.96 8.58
N GLY A 371 19.18 -24.61 7.88
CA GLY A 371 19.40 -25.90 7.25
C GLY A 371 18.11 -26.50 6.71
N PHE A 372 18.28 -27.50 5.87
CA PHE A 372 17.22 -28.29 5.26
C PHE A 372 17.30 -29.72 5.79
N TYR A 373 16.17 -30.23 6.27
CA TYR A 373 16.09 -31.52 6.95
C TYR A 373 15.03 -32.40 6.31
N ARG A 374 15.22 -33.71 6.46
CA ARG A 374 14.30 -34.73 5.97
C ARG A 374 14.09 -35.82 6.99
N SER A 375 12.83 -36.19 7.22
CA SER A 375 12.41 -37.44 7.84
C SER A 375 11.95 -38.42 6.76
N VAL A 376 12.18 -39.71 7.00
CA VAL A 376 11.71 -40.83 6.16
C VAL A 376 10.77 -41.78 6.91
N ASP A 377 10.34 -41.36 8.09
CA ASP A 377 9.51 -42.11 9.04
C ASP A 377 8.32 -41.29 9.55
N SER A 378 7.74 -40.49 8.66
CA SER A 378 6.55 -39.66 8.94
C SER A 378 6.80 -38.62 10.03
N GLY A 379 7.96 -37.97 10.02
CA GLY A 379 8.30 -36.87 10.91
C GLY A 379 8.70 -37.27 12.34
N ASP A 380 9.08 -38.53 12.59
CA ASP A 380 9.53 -38.98 13.91
C ASP A 380 11.02 -38.67 14.15
N HIS A 381 11.87 -38.91 13.14
CA HIS A 381 13.30 -38.60 13.20
C HIS A 381 13.73 -37.83 11.94
N PHE A 382 14.48 -36.74 12.13
CA PHE A 382 14.99 -35.93 11.03
C PHE A 382 16.48 -36.14 10.78
N THR A 383 16.91 -35.91 9.54
CA THR A 383 18.32 -35.91 9.14
C THR A 383 18.63 -34.61 8.43
N LEU A 384 19.71 -33.94 8.83
CA LEU A 384 20.22 -32.77 8.12
C LEU A 384 20.67 -33.19 6.72
N ARG A 385 20.23 -32.46 5.70
CA ARG A 385 20.58 -32.70 4.29
C ARG A 385 21.60 -31.68 3.81
N SER A 386 21.34 -30.40 4.05
CA SER A 386 22.27 -29.31 3.76
C SER A 386 22.04 -28.12 4.68
N ASN A 387 23.07 -27.30 4.86
CA ASN A 387 23.01 -25.99 5.51
C ASN A 387 23.81 -24.93 4.74
N THR A 388 24.20 -25.27 3.51
CA THR A 388 24.94 -24.43 2.56
C THR A 388 24.61 -24.89 1.14
N PRO A 389 24.56 -23.99 0.13
CA PRO A 389 24.63 -22.53 0.25
C PRO A 389 23.41 -21.95 1.01
N ASN A 390 23.43 -20.64 1.30
CA ASN A 390 22.26 -19.97 1.88
C ASN A 390 21.18 -19.78 0.80
N ILE A 391 20.24 -20.74 0.73
CA ILE A 391 19.15 -20.76 -0.26
C ILE A 391 18.02 -19.78 0.06
N LEU A 392 18.12 -18.98 1.13
CA LEU A 392 17.12 -18.00 1.56
C LEU A 392 17.57 -16.54 1.38
N TYR A 393 18.77 -16.30 0.82
CA TYR A 393 19.39 -14.98 0.74
C TYR A 393 19.18 -14.30 -0.62
N GLY A 394 18.95 -12.99 -0.62
CA GLY A 394 18.93 -12.12 -1.81
C GLY A 394 19.81 -10.87 -1.64
N ALA A 395 19.81 -9.95 -2.59
CA ALA A 395 20.69 -8.77 -2.56
C ALA A 395 20.54 -7.89 -1.31
N ALA A 396 19.32 -7.81 -0.74
CA ALA A 396 19.00 -7.03 0.45
C ALA A 396 19.10 -7.82 1.78
N GLY A 397 19.64 -9.05 1.76
CA GLY A 397 19.66 -9.96 2.90
C GLY A 397 18.51 -10.98 2.86
N SER A 398 18.42 -11.83 3.89
CA SER A 398 17.33 -12.81 3.96
C SER A 398 16.06 -12.22 4.59
N GLN A 399 14.92 -12.51 3.97
CA GLN A 399 13.59 -12.07 4.39
C GLN A 399 12.65 -13.25 4.71
N ALA A 400 13.19 -14.43 5.04
CA ALA A 400 12.41 -15.67 5.21
C ALA A 400 11.38 -15.68 6.36
N TRP A 401 11.29 -14.60 7.14
CA TRP A 401 10.19 -14.37 8.07
C TRP A 401 8.93 -13.85 7.35
N TYR A 402 9.09 -13.18 6.21
CA TYR A 402 8.06 -12.62 5.32
C TYR A 402 7.73 -13.56 4.16
N ASN A 403 8.74 -13.98 3.40
CA ASN A 403 8.60 -14.80 2.20
C ASN A 403 9.29 -16.16 2.37
N LEU A 404 8.51 -17.22 2.53
CA LEU A 404 9.04 -18.56 2.59
C LEU A 404 8.02 -19.53 2.02
N ALA A 405 8.43 -20.24 0.99
CA ALA A 405 7.64 -21.23 0.29
C ALA A 405 8.45 -22.52 0.14
N MET A 406 7.76 -23.66 0.19
CA MET A 406 8.35 -24.95 -0.13
C MET A 406 7.31 -25.84 -0.81
N ALA A 407 7.76 -26.63 -1.78
CA ALA A 407 6.94 -27.67 -2.40
C ALA A 407 7.80 -28.90 -2.71
N VAL A 408 7.22 -30.08 -2.51
CA VAL A 408 7.86 -31.36 -2.83
C VAL A 408 7.10 -31.98 -4.00
N SER A 409 7.83 -32.49 -5.00
CA SER A 409 7.22 -33.06 -6.20
C SER A 409 6.24 -34.17 -5.83
N PRO A 410 5.02 -34.17 -6.40
CA PRO A 410 4.03 -35.23 -6.16
C PRO A 410 4.39 -36.55 -6.83
N MET A 411 5.37 -36.56 -7.74
CA MET A 411 5.79 -37.73 -8.52
C MET A 411 7.16 -38.27 -8.09
N HIS A 412 8.04 -37.40 -7.60
CA HIS A 412 9.43 -37.74 -7.27
C HIS A 412 9.77 -37.22 -5.88
N LYS A 413 9.76 -38.12 -4.89
CA LYS A 413 9.92 -37.77 -3.47
C LYS A 413 11.18 -36.95 -3.13
N ASP A 414 12.27 -37.12 -3.90
CA ASP A 414 13.52 -36.42 -3.69
C ASP A 414 13.61 -35.06 -4.43
N THR A 415 12.62 -34.70 -5.26
CA THR A 415 12.60 -33.37 -5.91
C THR A 415 11.89 -32.35 -5.00
N VAL A 416 12.62 -31.31 -4.61
CA VAL A 416 12.12 -30.23 -3.73
C VAL A 416 12.40 -28.86 -4.33
N LEU A 417 11.44 -27.95 -4.19
CA LEU A 417 11.57 -26.53 -4.49
C LEU A 417 11.47 -25.73 -3.18
N VAL A 418 12.33 -24.72 -3.02
CA VAL A 418 12.28 -23.75 -1.92
C VAL A 418 12.31 -22.36 -2.52
N GLY A 419 11.39 -21.49 -2.08
CA GLY A 419 11.33 -20.08 -2.46
C GLY A 419 11.49 -19.17 -1.24
N ALA A 420 12.29 -18.12 -1.39
CA ALA A 420 12.33 -16.97 -0.50
C ALA A 420 12.45 -15.71 -1.37
N THR A 421 13.57 -14.98 -1.35
CA THR A 421 13.81 -13.93 -2.36
C THR A 421 13.96 -14.52 -3.77
N ASN A 422 14.71 -15.63 -3.91
CA ASN A 422 14.81 -16.40 -5.16
C ASN A 422 14.27 -17.83 -4.93
N MET A 423 14.02 -18.56 -6.00
CA MET A 423 13.71 -20.00 -5.97
C MET A 423 14.96 -20.85 -6.15
N TRP A 424 14.97 -21.99 -5.47
CA TRP A 424 16.01 -23.01 -5.54
C TRP A 424 15.37 -24.39 -5.72
N ARG A 425 16.03 -25.25 -6.50
CA ARG A 425 15.61 -26.62 -6.77
C ARG A 425 16.66 -27.61 -6.31
N SER A 426 16.20 -28.71 -5.70
CA SER A 426 17.02 -29.87 -5.35
C SER A 426 16.43 -31.14 -5.97
N PRO A 427 17.21 -31.94 -6.71
CA PRO A 427 16.76 -33.23 -7.25
C PRO A 427 17.05 -34.43 -6.34
N ASP A 428 17.75 -34.23 -5.20
CA ASP A 428 18.35 -35.29 -4.38
C ASP A 428 17.94 -35.21 -2.89
N GLY A 429 16.74 -34.68 -2.64
CA GLY A 429 16.16 -34.56 -1.31
C GLY A 429 16.88 -33.53 -0.45
N GLY A 430 17.39 -32.47 -1.05
CA GLY A 430 18.00 -31.32 -0.38
C GLY A 430 19.50 -31.45 -0.08
N LEU A 431 20.23 -32.40 -0.70
CA LEU A 431 21.69 -32.49 -0.52
C LEU A 431 22.40 -31.43 -1.36
N THR A 432 21.95 -31.23 -2.60
CA THR A 432 22.45 -30.20 -3.51
C THR A 432 21.34 -29.27 -3.95
N TRP A 433 21.69 -28.01 -4.20
CA TRP A 433 20.75 -26.95 -4.58
C TRP A 433 21.26 -26.18 -5.79
N THR A 434 20.37 -25.93 -6.73
CA THR A 434 20.63 -25.06 -7.90
C THR A 434 19.63 -23.92 -7.89
N GLN A 435 20.12 -22.70 -8.04
CA GLN A 435 19.26 -21.52 -8.13
C GLN A 435 18.40 -21.63 -9.39
N HIS A 436 17.12 -21.29 -9.24
CA HIS A 436 16.07 -21.60 -10.20
C HIS A 436 15.37 -20.36 -10.76
N SER A 437 15.32 -19.28 -9.99
CA SER A 437 14.96 -17.94 -10.45
C SER A 437 16.00 -16.90 -10.02
N SER A 438 16.03 -15.75 -10.68
CA SER A 438 16.94 -14.64 -10.39
C SER A 438 16.21 -13.30 -10.43
N GLU A 439 16.41 -12.48 -9.39
CA GLU A 439 15.94 -11.09 -9.32
C GLU A 439 16.38 -10.21 -10.50
N ASN A 440 17.49 -10.56 -11.16
CA ASN A 440 18.07 -9.81 -12.28
C ASN A 440 17.85 -10.48 -13.65
N GLY A 441 17.31 -11.70 -13.68
CA GLY A 441 17.24 -12.53 -14.89
C GLY A 441 18.61 -13.00 -15.41
N GLY A 442 18.69 -13.24 -16.73
CA GLY A 442 19.90 -13.69 -17.44
C GLY A 442 19.91 -15.20 -17.77
N PHE A 443 21.02 -15.88 -17.48
CA PHE A 443 21.13 -17.34 -17.67
C PHE A 443 20.20 -18.15 -16.74
N ILE A 444 19.74 -17.52 -15.66
CA ILE A 444 18.71 -18.02 -14.76
C ILE A 444 17.46 -17.17 -15.04
N PRO A 445 16.28 -17.79 -15.28
CA PRO A 445 15.08 -17.06 -15.61
C PRO A 445 14.72 -15.99 -14.57
N TYR A 446 14.22 -14.86 -15.06
CA TYR A 446 13.56 -13.90 -14.18
C TYR A 446 12.20 -14.45 -13.77
N VAL A 447 11.96 -14.42 -12.47
CA VAL A 447 10.64 -14.50 -11.85
C VAL A 447 10.68 -13.45 -10.76
N HIS A 448 9.61 -12.68 -10.59
CA HIS A 448 9.59 -11.67 -9.54
C HIS A 448 9.94 -12.31 -8.19
N VAL A 449 10.79 -11.61 -7.43
CA VAL A 449 11.28 -12.05 -6.14
C VAL A 449 10.17 -12.14 -5.10
N ASP A 450 10.52 -12.63 -3.93
CA ASP A 450 9.67 -12.67 -2.73
C ASP A 450 8.53 -13.68 -2.88
N HIS A 451 8.90 -14.95 -2.96
CA HIS A 451 8.02 -16.09 -3.17
C HIS A 451 7.29 -16.48 -1.88
N HIS A 452 5.95 -16.47 -1.92
CA HIS A 452 5.06 -16.80 -0.79
C HIS A 452 4.47 -18.20 -0.88
N ALA A 453 4.32 -18.75 -2.09
CA ALA A 453 3.90 -20.14 -2.28
C ALA A 453 4.46 -20.72 -3.58
N ILE A 454 4.59 -22.05 -3.59
CA ILE A 454 4.87 -22.86 -4.78
C ILE A 454 3.82 -23.96 -4.83
N THR A 455 3.16 -24.15 -5.96
CA THR A 455 2.07 -25.13 -6.07
C THR A 455 2.19 -25.92 -7.37
N PHE A 456 2.39 -27.23 -7.25
CA PHE A 456 2.39 -28.15 -8.40
C PHE A 456 1.00 -28.26 -9.00
N LEU A 457 0.94 -28.27 -10.33
CA LEU A 457 -0.28 -28.64 -11.04
C LEU A 457 -0.59 -30.13 -10.72
N PRO A 458 -1.84 -30.49 -10.39
CA PRO A 458 -2.17 -31.87 -10.05
C PRO A 458 -1.77 -32.86 -11.14
N GLY A 459 -1.14 -33.97 -10.75
CA GLY A 459 -0.76 -35.06 -11.67
C GLY A 459 0.55 -34.87 -12.45
N THR A 460 1.32 -33.81 -12.17
CA THR A 460 2.64 -33.59 -12.81
C THR A 460 3.64 -32.96 -11.83
N ASP A 461 4.92 -33.04 -12.16
CA ASP A 461 5.98 -32.27 -11.52
C ASP A 461 6.80 -31.41 -12.49
N ALA A 462 6.44 -31.42 -13.77
CA ALA A 462 6.98 -30.52 -14.78
C ALA A 462 6.31 -29.15 -14.75
N ALA A 463 5.03 -29.10 -14.33
CA ALA A 463 4.25 -27.87 -14.29
C ALA A 463 3.89 -27.45 -12.87
N TYR A 464 4.15 -26.20 -12.54
CA TYR A 464 3.85 -25.61 -11.24
C TYR A 464 3.82 -24.09 -11.33
N TYR A 465 3.27 -23.48 -10.29
CA TYR A 465 3.10 -22.05 -10.16
C TYR A 465 3.91 -21.52 -8.98
N SER A 466 4.36 -20.27 -9.08
CA SER A 466 4.91 -19.49 -7.99
C SER A 466 4.06 -18.26 -7.75
N SER A 467 3.66 -18.05 -6.49
CA SER A 467 2.99 -16.86 -5.99
C SER A 467 4.02 -15.95 -5.32
N ASN A 468 4.12 -14.69 -5.73
CA ASN A 468 5.14 -13.75 -5.26
C ASN A 468 4.66 -12.28 -5.30
N ASP A 469 5.55 -11.33 -5.02
CA ASP A 469 5.24 -9.88 -4.99
C ASP A 469 4.98 -9.28 -6.39
N GLY A 470 5.19 -10.03 -7.47
CA GLY A 470 4.85 -9.68 -8.85
C GLY A 470 3.65 -10.45 -9.42
N GLY A 471 2.98 -11.28 -8.63
CA GLY A 471 1.78 -12.01 -9.01
C GLY A 471 2.03 -13.52 -9.13
N LEU A 472 1.42 -14.14 -10.14
CA LEU A 472 1.52 -15.56 -10.39
C LEU A 472 2.40 -15.84 -11.61
N TYR A 473 3.33 -16.79 -11.49
CA TYR A 473 4.15 -17.27 -12.61
C TYR A 473 4.01 -18.76 -12.74
N LYS A 474 3.89 -19.26 -13.97
CA LYS A 474 3.79 -20.68 -14.29
C LYS A 474 4.99 -21.16 -15.08
N THR A 475 5.42 -22.38 -14.80
CA THR A 475 6.29 -23.15 -15.69
C THR A 475 5.60 -24.46 -16.09
N THR A 476 6.01 -25.02 -17.23
CA THR A 476 5.58 -26.34 -17.71
C THR A 476 6.76 -27.25 -18.09
N ASP A 477 7.99 -26.79 -17.84
CA ASP A 477 9.24 -27.44 -18.28
C ASP A 477 10.26 -27.54 -17.14
N TYR A 478 9.76 -27.82 -15.93
CA TYR A 478 10.56 -27.91 -14.70
C TYR A 478 11.24 -26.60 -14.31
N GLY A 479 10.74 -25.45 -14.76
CA GLY A 479 11.21 -24.10 -14.45
C GLY A 479 12.35 -23.60 -15.33
N ALA A 480 12.55 -24.21 -16.50
CA ALA A 480 13.47 -23.68 -17.51
C ALA A 480 12.91 -22.41 -18.17
N THR A 481 11.60 -22.33 -18.35
CA THR A 481 10.88 -21.13 -18.77
C THR A 481 9.70 -20.82 -17.87
N TRP A 482 9.36 -19.53 -17.78
CA TRP A 482 8.30 -19.02 -16.93
C TRP A 482 7.39 -18.06 -17.70
N THR A 483 6.10 -18.14 -17.43
CA THR A 483 5.06 -17.28 -18.02
C THR A 483 4.28 -16.61 -16.89
N PRO A 484 4.17 -15.27 -16.87
CA PRO A 484 3.32 -14.59 -15.90
C PRO A 484 1.84 -14.90 -16.21
N MET A 485 1.05 -15.08 -15.16
CA MET A 485 -0.35 -15.55 -15.20
C MET A 485 -1.24 -14.54 -14.48
N ASN A 486 -1.19 -13.29 -14.93
CA ASN A 486 -1.77 -12.17 -14.20
C ASN A 486 -2.97 -11.51 -14.89
N GLU A 487 -3.28 -11.83 -16.14
CA GLU A 487 -4.28 -11.08 -16.90
C GLU A 487 -5.65 -11.06 -16.23
N GLY A 488 -6.29 -9.90 -16.20
CA GLY A 488 -7.51 -9.62 -15.45
C GLY A 488 -7.30 -9.25 -13.98
N MET A 489 -6.15 -9.54 -13.36
CA MET A 489 -5.90 -9.16 -11.96
C MET A 489 -5.53 -7.69 -11.81
N GLN A 490 -6.41 -6.93 -11.16
CA GLN A 490 -6.18 -5.52 -10.80
C GLN A 490 -5.84 -5.41 -9.30
N ILE A 491 -4.58 -5.67 -8.99
CA ILE A 491 -4.08 -5.79 -7.60
C ILE A 491 -2.97 -4.77 -7.26
N ALA A 492 -2.70 -3.83 -8.16
CA ALA A 492 -1.66 -2.83 -8.02
C ALA A 492 -1.85 -1.96 -6.76
N GLN A 493 -0.74 -1.71 -6.08
CA GLN A 493 -0.65 -0.96 -4.82
C GLN A 493 -0.06 0.43 -5.10
N MET A 494 -0.91 1.37 -5.52
CA MET A 494 -0.47 2.71 -5.93
C MET A 494 -0.37 3.65 -4.73
N TYR A 495 0.73 4.38 -4.65
CA TYR A 495 0.93 5.45 -3.66
C TYR A 495 0.41 6.78 -4.16
N LYS A 496 0.75 7.14 -5.41
CA LYS A 496 0.53 8.46 -6.02
C LYS A 496 0.39 8.37 -7.54
N LEU A 497 -0.19 9.38 -8.18
CA LEU A 497 -0.33 9.49 -9.63
C LEU A 497 0.00 10.90 -10.14
N GLY A 498 0.26 11.02 -11.44
CA GLY A 498 0.32 12.29 -12.15
C GLY A 498 -0.27 12.14 -13.54
N VAL A 499 -1.21 13.01 -13.90
CA VAL A 499 -1.83 13.03 -15.22
C VAL A 499 -1.11 14.01 -16.14
N SER A 500 -0.91 13.60 -17.40
CA SER A 500 -0.38 14.51 -18.41
C SER A 500 -1.34 15.68 -18.69
N PRO A 501 -0.83 16.93 -18.71
CA PRO A 501 -1.60 18.11 -19.07
C PRO A 501 -1.79 18.28 -20.58
N LEU A 502 -0.99 17.61 -21.42
CA LEU A 502 -1.07 17.68 -22.89
C LEU A 502 -1.86 16.53 -23.51
N ASP A 503 -1.84 15.37 -22.87
CA ASP A 503 -2.59 14.18 -23.24
C ASP A 503 -3.26 13.58 -22.00
N PRO A 504 -4.56 13.84 -21.78
CA PRO A 504 -5.24 13.39 -20.59
C PRO A 504 -5.33 11.87 -20.49
N TYR A 505 -5.00 11.09 -21.51
CA TYR A 505 -5.00 9.62 -21.42
C TYR A 505 -3.67 9.05 -20.93
N THR A 506 -2.61 9.86 -20.92
CA THR A 506 -1.28 9.46 -20.44
C THR A 506 -1.12 9.78 -18.95
N ILE A 507 -0.76 8.78 -18.13
CA ILE A 507 -0.75 8.85 -16.66
C ILE A 507 0.48 8.14 -16.12
N LEU A 508 1.19 8.75 -15.18
CA LEU A 508 2.19 8.09 -14.35
C LEU A 508 1.61 7.71 -13.00
N THR A 509 2.07 6.59 -12.45
CA THR A 509 1.69 6.12 -11.12
C THR A 509 2.89 5.50 -10.42
N GLY A 510 3.04 5.79 -9.13
CA GLY A 510 4.04 5.19 -8.26
C GLY A 510 3.48 3.97 -7.54
N HIS A 511 4.16 2.82 -7.65
CA HIS A 511 3.69 1.54 -7.09
C HIS A 511 4.63 1.00 -6.02
N GLN A 512 4.04 0.30 -5.05
CA GLN A 512 4.76 -0.54 -4.11
C GLN A 512 5.44 -1.71 -4.83
N ASP A 513 6.74 -1.91 -4.61
CA ASP A 513 7.56 -3.02 -5.13
C ASP A 513 7.56 -3.18 -6.67
N MET A 514 6.83 -2.34 -7.40
CA MET A 514 6.50 -2.45 -8.83
C MET A 514 6.85 -1.18 -9.64
N PHE A 515 7.79 -0.39 -9.12
CA PHE A 515 8.37 0.79 -9.77
C PHE A 515 7.38 1.93 -10.05
N THR A 516 7.80 2.91 -10.83
CA THR A 516 6.87 3.86 -11.46
C THR A 516 6.42 3.30 -12.81
N GLN A 517 5.11 3.29 -13.04
CA GLN A 517 4.49 2.79 -14.27
C GLN A 517 3.72 3.89 -14.99
N MET A 518 3.54 3.70 -16.29
CA MET A 518 2.81 4.61 -17.17
C MET A 518 1.65 3.87 -17.83
N TYR A 519 0.48 4.50 -17.82
CA TYR A 519 -0.63 4.18 -18.69
C TYR A 519 -0.64 5.17 -19.85
N ASP A 520 -0.69 4.71 -21.10
CA ASP A 520 -0.69 5.57 -22.29
C ASP A 520 -2.08 5.79 -22.90
N GLY A 521 -3.13 5.47 -22.15
CA GLY A 521 -4.52 5.47 -22.61
C GLY A 521 -4.99 4.12 -23.14
N THR A 522 -4.07 3.18 -23.37
CA THR A 522 -4.38 1.83 -23.85
C THR A 522 -3.67 0.76 -23.05
N ASP A 523 -2.35 0.89 -22.90
CA ASP A 523 -1.48 -0.11 -22.32
C ASP A 523 -0.73 0.41 -21.10
N TRP A 524 -0.36 -0.51 -20.23
CA TRP A 524 0.48 -0.25 -19.07
C TRP A 524 1.92 -0.67 -19.35
N SER A 525 2.86 0.18 -18.97
CA SER A 525 4.28 -0.09 -19.12
C SER A 525 5.10 0.39 -17.92
N ILE A 526 6.25 -0.24 -17.68
CA ILE A 526 7.19 0.27 -16.67
C ILE A 526 7.86 1.52 -17.23
N PHE A 527 7.72 2.62 -16.51
CA PHE A 527 8.38 3.88 -16.82
C PHE A 527 9.77 3.90 -16.17
N CYS A 528 9.85 4.05 -14.84
CA CYS A 528 11.12 4.25 -14.14
C CYS A 528 11.46 3.10 -13.18
N ARG A 529 12.27 2.13 -13.64
CA ARG A 529 12.80 1.02 -12.81
C ARG A 529 13.65 1.47 -11.63
N ASN A 530 14.28 2.63 -11.73
CA ASN A 530 15.23 3.10 -10.72
C ASN A 530 14.55 3.54 -9.42
N THR A 531 13.22 3.49 -9.32
CA THR A 531 12.51 3.88 -8.09
C THR A 531 12.43 2.76 -7.04
N GLY A 532 12.46 1.48 -7.43
CA GLY A 532 12.04 0.40 -6.53
C GLY A 532 10.56 0.56 -6.19
N ASP A 533 10.25 1.18 -5.06
CA ASP A 533 8.92 1.76 -4.80
C ASP A 533 8.83 3.12 -5.54
N GLY A 534 7.90 3.24 -6.50
CA GLY A 534 7.55 4.52 -7.12
C GLY A 534 6.60 5.32 -6.22
N MET A 535 6.76 6.63 -6.15
CA MET A 535 5.94 7.52 -5.31
C MET A 535 5.29 8.62 -6.17
N GLU A 536 5.40 9.89 -5.77
CA GLU A 536 4.82 11.05 -6.44
C GLU A 536 5.35 11.24 -7.87
N CYS A 537 4.47 11.67 -8.78
CA CYS A 537 4.74 11.80 -10.22
C CYS A 537 4.20 13.13 -10.75
N ILE A 538 5.01 13.91 -11.48
CA ILE A 538 4.59 15.20 -12.05
C ILE A 538 5.07 15.34 -13.50
N TYR A 539 4.17 15.83 -14.36
CA TYR A 539 4.47 16.27 -15.72
C TYR A 539 4.68 17.79 -15.76
N GLU A 540 5.59 18.28 -16.61
CA GLU A 540 5.58 19.70 -16.98
C GLU A 540 4.32 20.05 -17.78
N TYR A 541 3.78 21.26 -17.59
CA TYR A 541 2.50 21.71 -18.15
C TYR A 541 2.51 21.85 -19.67
N ASP A 542 3.64 22.26 -20.23
CA ASP A 542 3.81 22.50 -21.67
C ASP A 542 4.68 21.46 -22.39
N ASN A 543 5.26 20.50 -21.65
CA ASN A 543 6.18 19.52 -22.20
C ASN A 543 6.17 18.17 -21.46
N ASP A 544 5.34 17.26 -21.97
CA ASP A 544 5.30 15.87 -21.49
C ASP A 544 6.60 15.08 -21.65
N SER A 545 7.62 15.57 -22.35
CA SER A 545 8.92 14.89 -22.35
C SER A 545 9.68 15.10 -21.04
N ILE A 546 9.29 16.09 -20.24
CA ILE A 546 9.90 16.39 -18.94
C ILE A 546 8.95 15.95 -17.83
N ARG A 547 9.43 14.97 -17.05
CA ARG A 547 8.63 14.31 -16.00
C ARG A 547 9.49 14.08 -14.78
N TYR A 548 8.94 14.35 -13.61
CA TYR A 548 9.56 14.11 -12.32
C TYR A 548 8.89 12.91 -11.66
N VAL A 549 9.69 11.98 -11.15
CA VAL A 549 9.20 10.79 -10.43
C VAL A 549 9.97 10.61 -9.13
N GLU A 550 9.29 10.19 -8.09
CA GLU A 550 9.89 9.99 -6.77
C GLU A 550 10.12 8.51 -6.45
N SER A 551 11.19 8.26 -5.68
CA SER A 551 11.47 7.08 -4.88
C SER A 551 11.57 7.47 -3.39
N ILE A 552 11.57 6.48 -2.50
CA ILE A 552 11.55 6.65 -1.04
C ILE A 552 12.43 7.80 -0.51
N LYS A 553 11.98 8.45 0.57
CA LYS A 553 12.69 9.55 1.25
C LYS A 553 12.90 10.81 0.40
N GLY A 554 12.11 11.00 -0.66
CA GLY A 554 12.20 12.18 -1.54
C GLY A 554 13.44 12.14 -2.41
N ARG A 555 13.76 10.96 -2.95
CA ARG A 555 14.70 10.81 -4.05
C ARG A 555 13.94 11.06 -5.36
N ILE A 556 14.19 12.20 -5.98
CA ILE A 556 13.49 12.64 -7.20
C ILE A 556 14.39 12.42 -8.40
N LEU A 557 13.83 11.79 -9.43
CA LEU A 557 14.43 11.61 -10.73
C LEU A 557 13.66 12.44 -11.77
N VAL A 558 14.37 12.96 -12.75
CA VAL A 558 13.77 13.63 -13.92
C VAL A 558 14.13 12.86 -15.18
N SER A 559 13.14 12.71 -16.08
CA SER A 559 13.37 12.35 -17.48
C SER A 559 13.25 13.61 -18.34
N TYR A 560 14.08 13.73 -19.38
CA TYR A 560 14.00 14.81 -20.39
C TYR A 560 13.58 14.29 -21.77
N ASN A 561 13.17 13.03 -21.85
CA ASN A 561 12.62 12.42 -23.05
C ASN A 561 11.63 11.32 -22.67
N ASN A 562 10.87 10.82 -23.65
CA ASN A 562 9.92 9.71 -23.48
C ASN A 562 10.59 8.35 -23.17
N TYR A 563 11.91 8.31 -22.92
CA TYR A 563 12.72 7.10 -22.80
C TYR A 563 13.47 7.03 -21.45
N PRO A 564 14.04 5.88 -21.05
CA PRO A 564 14.43 5.63 -19.66
C PRO A 564 15.76 6.26 -19.22
N LEU A 565 16.13 7.42 -19.77
CA LEU A 565 17.30 8.17 -19.32
C LEU A 565 16.90 9.11 -18.19
N TYR A 566 17.21 8.70 -16.97
CA TYR A 566 16.84 9.43 -15.76
C TYR A 566 18.05 10.08 -15.11
N ASN A 567 17.88 11.31 -14.65
CA ASN A 567 18.85 12.01 -13.80
C ASN A 567 18.30 12.12 -12.39
N VAL A 568 19.09 11.78 -11.39
CA VAL A 568 18.74 12.06 -9.99
C VAL A 568 18.99 13.54 -9.74
N VAL A 569 17.93 14.29 -9.41
CA VAL A 569 17.99 15.74 -9.17
C VAL A 569 17.92 16.10 -7.70
N CYS A 570 17.32 15.26 -6.87
CA CYS A 570 17.27 15.45 -5.43
C CYS A 570 17.38 14.10 -4.74
N THR A 571 18.31 13.94 -3.80
CA THR A 571 18.41 12.72 -2.99
C THR A 571 19.12 12.97 -1.66
N TYR A 572 18.69 12.19 -0.66
CA TYR A 572 19.54 11.67 0.42
C TYR A 572 20.95 11.45 -0.09
N GLY A 573 21.86 12.38 0.15
CA GLY A 573 23.25 12.12 -0.07
C GLY A 573 23.71 11.90 -1.50
N GLY A 574 23.47 12.94 -2.27
CA GLY A 574 23.89 13.02 -3.64
C GLY A 574 23.66 14.42 -4.12
N THR A 575 22.97 14.55 -5.24
CA THR A 575 22.65 15.83 -5.88
C THR A 575 21.42 16.49 -5.25
N GLY A 576 21.36 17.82 -5.35
CA GLY A 576 20.23 18.63 -4.89
C GLY A 576 20.16 18.79 -3.37
N VAL A 577 19.01 18.47 -2.79
CA VAL A 577 18.77 18.60 -1.35
C VAL A 577 19.35 17.41 -0.60
N ASN A 578 20.50 17.60 0.05
CA ASN A 578 21.10 16.58 0.92
C ASN A 578 20.35 16.50 2.28
N ALA A 579 19.07 16.12 2.25
CA ALA A 579 18.25 15.85 3.43
C ALA A 579 17.23 14.73 3.17
N ASN A 580 16.99 13.92 4.19
CA ASN A 580 15.94 12.91 4.19
C ASN A 580 14.54 13.55 4.23
N GLY A 581 13.59 12.93 3.54
CA GLY A 581 12.16 13.25 3.61
C GLY A 581 11.35 12.13 4.29
N SER A 582 10.02 12.27 4.27
CA SER A 582 9.08 11.21 4.65
C SER A 582 9.13 10.03 3.66
N TRP A 583 8.44 8.93 3.98
CA TRP A 583 8.36 7.75 3.11
C TRP A 583 7.93 8.12 1.68
N ILE A 584 6.83 8.86 1.58
CA ILE A 584 6.41 9.66 0.42
C ILE A 584 6.68 11.11 0.78
N THR A 585 7.55 11.79 0.04
CA THR A 585 7.93 13.19 0.29
C THR A 585 7.15 14.09 -0.64
N PRO A 586 6.36 15.05 -0.14
CA PRO A 586 5.61 15.94 -1.01
C PRO A 586 6.58 16.79 -1.85
N PHE A 587 6.40 16.77 -3.16
CA PHE A 587 6.96 17.78 -4.04
C PHE A 587 5.87 18.27 -4.99
N ILE A 588 5.88 19.56 -5.32
CA ILE A 588 4.86 20.19 -6.17
C ILE A 588 5.51 21.14 -7.15
N MET A 589 4.88 21.31 -8.31
CA MET A 589 5.31 22.24 -9.36
C MET A 589 4.61 23.59 -9.21
N HIS A 590 5.36 24.65 -9.47
CA HIS A 590 4.81 26.01 -9.50
C HIS A 590 3.77 26.12 -10.63
N PRO A 591 2.57 26.68 -10.38
CA PRO A 591 1.45 26.63 -11.33
C PRO A 591 1.69 27.34 -12.66
N GLU A 592 2.67 28.26 -12.72
CA GLU A 592 3.00 29.03 -13.94
C GLU A 592 4.44 28.82 -14.45
N HIS A 593 5.26 28.04 -13.75
CA HIS A 593 6.71 27.94 -14.03
C HIS A 593 7.22 26.52 -13.85
N ASP A 594 7.23 25.74 -14.92
CA ASP A 594 7.42 24.29 -14.93
C ASP A 594 8.78 23.84 -14.36
N SER A 595 9.81 24.69 -14.53
CA SER A 595 11.15 24.45 -13.95
C SER A 595 11.27 24.81 -12.47
N THR A 596 10.21 25.33 -11.84
CA THR A 596 10.16 25.68 -10.42
C THR A 596 9.41 24.61 -9.64
N LEU A 597 10.11 23.93 -8.73
CA LEU A 597 9.53 22.88 -7.87
C LEU A 597 9.80 23.20 -6.41
N LEU A 598 8.85 22.85 -5.55
CA LEU A 598 9.04 22.78 -4.10
C LEU A 598 9.18 21.34 -3.66
N VAL A 599 10.10 21.07 -2.74
CA VAL A 599 10.32 19.75 -2.13
C VAL A 599 10.26 19.87 -0.61
N GLY A 600 9.32 19.16 0.00
CA GLY A 600 9.03 19.22 1.42
C GLY A 600 9.79 18.16 2.22
N LYS A 601 10.94 18.51 2.79
CA LYS A 601 11.71 17.65 3.70
C LYS A 601 11.37 17.99 5.15
N ALA A 602 12.35 17.99 6.05
CA ALA A 602 12.18 18.62 7.36
C ALA A 602 12.00 20.14 7.29
N GLN A 603 12.52 20.74 6.21
CA GLN A 603 12.34 22.12 5.76
C GLN A 603 11.88 22.12 4.31
N LEU A 604 11.42 23.26 3.81
CA LEU A 604 10.99 23.44 2.43
C LEU A 604 12.17 23.88 1.55
N TRP A 605 12.27 23.30 0.36
CA TRP A 605 13.34 23.59 -0.61
C TRP A 605 12.72 23.94 -1.96
N ARG A 606 13.31 24.90 -2.67
CA ARG A 606 12.88 25.34 -4.00
C ARG A 606 14.01 25.16 -5.00
N THR A 607 13.69 24.65 -6.17
CA THR A 607 14.50 24.82 -7.38
C THR A 607 13.75 25.75 -8.33
N THR A 608 14.47 26.49 -9.17
CA THR A 608 13.90 27.32 -10.25
C THR A 608 14.51 26.97 -11.60
N ASN A 609 15.13 25.79 -11.71
CA ASN A 609 15.85 25.34 -12.89
C ASN A 609 15.80 23.82 -13.07
N GLY A 610 14.65 23.21 -12.77
CA GLY A 610 14.39 21.78 -13.03
C GLY A 610 15.22 20.85 -12.15
N GLY A 611 15.60 21.29 -10.95
CA GLY A 611 16.33 20.48 -9.98
C GLY A 611 17.85 20.48 -10.13
N VAL A 612 18.43 21.39 -10.92
CA VAL A 612 19.89 21.54 -11.01
C VAL A 612 20.47 22.08 -9.69
N ASN A 613 19.80 23.06 -9.06
CA ASN A 613 20.13 23.50 -7.71
C ASN A 613 18.87 23.78 -6.88
N PHE A 614 19.02 23.70 -5.56
CA PHE A 614 17.97 23.93 -4.59
C PHE A 614 18.40 24.94 -3.54
N THR A 615 17.48 25.80 -3.13
CA THR A 615 17.62 26.72 -2.00
C THR A 615 16.56 26.40 -0.96
N GLN A 616 16.91 26.47 0.33
CA GLN A 616 15.90 26.37 1.37
C GLN A 616 15.03 27.64 1.33
N VAL A 617 13.71 27.48 1.41
CA VAL A 617 12.76 28.58 1.42
C VAL A 617 12.03 28.60 2.76
N GLY A 618 12.21 29.69 3.49
CA GLY A 618 11.61 29.90 4.80
C GLY A 618 12.05 28.90 5.87
N ASN A 619 11.42 29.04 7.04
CA ASN A 619 11.65 28.19 8.21
C ASN A 619 10.34 27.58 8.68
N VAL A 620 10.04 26.35 8.26
CA VAL A 620 8.91 25.55 8.77
C VAL A 620 9.34 24.80 10.03
N THR A 621 9.54 25.56 11.11
CA THR A 621 10.14 25.08 12.36
C THR A 621 9.07 24.54 13.33
N GLY A 622 9.42 23.47 14.06
CA GLY A 622 8.51 22.82 15.02
C GLY A 622 7.66 21.72 14.41
N GLY A 623 6.81 21.10 15.24
CA GLY A 623 6.00 19.93 14.84
C GLY A 623 6.82 18.66 14.64
N ASN A 624 6.22 17.68 13.94
CA ASN A 624 6.88 16.43 13.58
C ASN A 624 8.04 16.64 12.57
N THR A 625 8.81 15.59 12.30
CA THR A 625 10.09 15.75 11.60
C THR A 625 9.94 16.22 10.16
N TYR A 626 9.05 15.62 9.37
CA TYR A 626 8.95 15.84 7.93
C TYR A 626 7.63 16.48 7.52
N LEU A 627 7.67 17.27 6.44
CA LEU A 627 6.48 17.73 5.72
C LEU A 627 5.79 16.53 5.05
N LEU A 628 4.46 16.56 5.02
CA LEU A 628 3.60 15.52 4.43
C LEU A 628 2.75 16.03 3.28
N SER A 629 2.49 17.35 3.23
CA SER A 629 1.70 17.97 2.16
C SER A 629 2.19 19.39 1.90
N LEU A 630 2.14 19.77 0.62
CA LEU A 630 2.41 21.11 0.11
C LEU A 630 1.28 21.49 -0.85
N ALA A 631 0.92 22.78 -0.89
CA ALA A 631 0.02 23.31 -1.89
C ALA A 631 0.41 24.74 -2.25
N TYR A 632 0.44 25.04 -3.55
CA TYR A 632 0.44 26.40 -4.07
C TYR A 632 -1.01 26.89 -4.16
N ALA A 633 -1.22 28.20 -4.01
CA ALA A 633 -2.43 28.83 -4.52
C ALA A 633 -2.24 29.16 -6.00
N ASN A 634 -3.10 28.62 -6.87
CA ASN A 634 -2.98 28.89 -8.32
C ASN A 634 -3.24 30.36 -8.67
N SER A 635 -4.04 31.08 -7.88
CA SER A 635 -4.34 32.50 -8.09
C SER A 635 -3.22 33.45 -7.65
N ASP A 636 -2.37 33.01 -6.71
CA ASP A 636 -1.23 33.80 -6.23
C ASP A 636 -0.16 32.84 -5.68
N PRO A 637 0.86 32.48 -6.48
CA PRO A 637 1.87 31.50 -6.08
C PRO A 637 2.80 31.95 -4.94
N ASP A 638 2.70 33.21 -4.48
CA ASP A 638 3.35 33.63 -3.22
C ASP A 638 2.65 33.00 -2.01
N TYR A 639 1.39 32.57 -2.15
CA TYR A 639 0.71 31.79 -1.14
C TYR A 639 1.08 30.31 -1.23
N ILE A 640 1.78 29.85 -0.21
CA ILE A 640 2.25 28.47 -0.10
C ILE A 640 1.81 27.91 1.25
N TYR A 641 1.10 26.79 1.20
CA TYR A 641 0.69 26.04 2.38
C TYR A 641 1.57 24.81 2.51
N ALA A 642 2.06 24.57 3.71
CA ALA A 642 2.93 23.44 4.02
C ALA A 642 2.45 22.78 5.32
N ALA A 643 2.28 21.46 5.31
CA ALA A 643 1.85 20.71 6.48
C ALA A 643 2.85 19.66 6.91
N LYS A 644 3.02 19.56 8.21
CA LYS A 644 3.47 18.35 8.91
C LYS A 644 2.23 17.66 9.49
N SER A 645 2.37 16.45 10.04
CA SER A 645 1.23 15.72 10.62
C SER A 645 0.46 16.48 11.71
N ASN A 646 1.10 17.47 12.36
CA ASN A 646 0.54 18.20 13.49
C ASN A 646 0.68 19.71 13.41
N ARG A 647 1.11 20.27 12.27
CA ARG A 647 1.22 21.71 12.06
C ARG A 647 0.96 22.11 10.62
N VAL A 648 0.34 23.27 10.45
CA VAL A 648 0.17 23.95 9.16
C VAL A 648 0.98 25.24 9.19
N PHE A 649 1.73 25.47 8.13
CA PHE A 649 2.47 26.70 7.88
C PHE A 649 1.97 27.35 6.61
N VAL A 650 1.88 28.68 6.61
CA VAL A 650 1.45 29.46 5.44
C VAL A 650 2.47 30.55 5.18
N SER A 651 2.84 30.69 3.91
CA SER A 651 3.55 31.85 3.37
C SER A 651 2.58 32.66 2.52
N THR A 652 2.74 33.99 2.52
CA THR A 652 1.96 34.94 1.71
C THR A 652 2.87 35.84 0.86
N ASP A 653 4.16 35.51 0.81
CA ASP A 653 5.23 36.26 0.13
C ASP A 653 6.19 35.30 -0.60
N GLY A 654 5.80 34.03 -0.71
CA GLY A 654 6.58 32.95 -1.29
C GLY A 654 7.84 32.56 -0.53
N ASN A 655 8.16 33.17 0.61
CA ASN A 655 9.48 33.07 1.24
C ASN A 655 9.45 32.85 2.75
N THR A 656 8.60 33.57 3.49
CA THR A 656 8.47 33.48 4.94
C THR A 656 7.23 32.69 5.33
N PHE A 657 7.38 31.78 6.30
CA PHE A 657 6.31 30.87 6.73
C PHE A 657 5.92 31.16 8.17
N GLN A 658 4.62 31.28 8.40
CA GLN A 658 4.02 31.41 9.72
C GLN A 658 3.28 30.15 10.11
N ASP A 659 3.36 29.76 11.38
CA ASP A 659 2.55 28.68 11.92
C ASP A 659 1.08 29.15 12.04
N LYS A 660 0.20 28.51 11.28
CA LYS A 660 -1.24 28.77 11.23
C LYS A 660 -2.05 27.58 11.74
N THR A 661 -1.47 26.76 12.61
CA THR A 661 -2.14 25.54 13.12
C THR A 661 -3.41 25.87 13.91
N GLY A 662 -3.42 26.96 14.68
CA GLY A 662 -4.62 27.47 15.35
C GLY A 662 -5.39 26.42 16.17
N ILE A 663 -6.70 26.30 15.90
CA ILE A 663 -7.62 25.38 16.57
C ILE A 663 -7.79 24.03 15.86
N LEU A 664 -6.98 23.74 14.84
CA LEU A 664 -7.05 22.47 14.13
C LEU A 664 -6.92 21.28 15.11
N PRO A 665 -7.59 20.15 14.84
CA PRO A 665 -7.70 19.02 15.77
C PRO A 665 -6.43 18.15 15.82
N VAL A 666 -5.24 18.75 15.67
CA VAL A 666 -3.92 18.10 15.67
C VAL A 666 -3.57 17.42 17.01
N GLY A 667 -4.39 17.60 18.05
CA GLY A 667 -4.31 16.84 19.29
C GLY A 667 -5.08 15.51 19.28
N SER A 668 -5.78 15.20 18.18
CA SER A 668 -6.65 14.02 18.07
C SER A 668 -6.65 13.35 16.69
N ALA A 669 -6.12 14.01 15.67
CA ALA A 669 -6.10 13.51 14.29
C ALA A 669 -4.85 14.04 13.57
N SER A 670 -4.32 13.28 12.61
CA SER A 670 -3.11 13.64 11.84
C SER A 670 -3.48 14.34 10.55
N ILE A 671 -2.84 15.46 10.23
CA ILE A 671 -2.97 16.11 8.91
C ILE A 671 -2.44 15.16 7.82
N THR A 672 -3.15 15.10 6.69
CA THR A 672 -2.80 14.25 5.54
C THR A 672 -2.59 15.02 4.24
N SER A 673 -3.45 15.97 3.90
CA SER A 673 -3.39 16.69 2.63
C SER A 673 -4.01 18.09 2.74
N ILE A 674 -3.49 19.04 1.96
CA ILE A 674 -3.97 20.41 1.82
C ILE A 674 -4.34 20.65 0.36
N VAL A 675 -5.46 21.34 0.13
CA VAL A 675 -5.77 21.96 -1.18
C VAL A 675 -6.17 23.42 -0.98
N VAL A 676 -5.84 24.26 -1.95
CA VAL A 676 -6.14 25.70 -1.94
C VAL A 676 -7.15 26.00 -3.04
N CYS A 677 -8.05 26.94 -2.79
CA CYS A 677 -8.98 27.43 -3.79
C CYS A 677 -8.19 28.06 -4.95
N ASN A 678 -8.56 27.72 -6.17
CA ASN A 678 -7.86 28.20 -7.36
C ASN A 678 -7.96 29.70 -7.61
N THR A 679 -8.87 30.39 -6.95
CA THR A 679 -9.23 31.77 -7.26
C THR A 679 -9.13 32.70 -6.06
N ASN A 680 -8.92 32.14 -4.87
CA ASN A 680 -8.69 32.87 -3.65
C ASN A 680 -7.54 32.20 -2.88
N PRO A 681 -6.37 32.84 -2.78
CA PRO A 681 -5.19 32.22 -2.19
C PRO A 681 -5.27 32.11 -0.67
N GLU A 682 -6.19 32.82 -0.01
CA GLU A 682 -6.45 32.72 1.42
C GLU A 682 -7.36 31.53 1.77
N LYS A 683 -8.07 30.99 0.78
CA LYS A 683 -9.09 29.97 0.99
C LYS A 683 -8.50 28.57 0.81
N ALA A 684 -8.44 27.77 1.88
CA ALA A 684 -7.84 26.43 1.83
C ALA A 684 -8.57 25.39 2.70
N TRP A 685 -8.36 24.11 2.38
CA TRP A 685 -8.88 22.97 3.13
C TRP A 685 -7.76 22.03 3.53
N VAL A 686 -7.89 21.45 4.72
CA VAL A 686 -6.94 20.50 5.30
C VAL A 686 -7.69 19.24 5.71
N THR A 687 -7.16 18.08 5.32
CA THR A 687 -7.71 16.77 5.67
C THR A 687 -6.95 16.12 6.82
N PHE A 688 -7.67 15.24 7.51
CA PHE A 688 -7.20 14.54 8.69
C PHE A 688 -7.52 13.05 8.64
N SER A 689 -6.51 12.24 8.96
CA SER A 689 -6.63 10.80 9.16
C SER A 689 -6.89 10.44 10.63
N GLY A 690 -7.15 9.15 10.87
CA GLY A 690 -7.44 8.58 12.17
C GLY A 690 -8.93 8.49 12.48
N TYR A 691 -9.24 7.94 13.66
CA TYR A 691 -10.59 7.56 14.09
C TYR A 691 -11.21 8.57 15.06
N SER A 692 -10.91 9.86 14.84
CA SER A 692 -11.51 10.99 15.55
C SER A 692 -12.78 11.45 14.81
N SER A 693 -13.94 11.17 15.41
CA SER A 693 -15.25 11.47 14.79
C SER A 693 -15.39 12.97 14.54
N ALA A 694 -15.97 13.34 13.40
CA ALA A 694 -16.16 14.72 12.94
C ALA A 694 -14.86 15.56 12.79
N ASN A 695 -13.68 14.97 12.84
CA ASN A 695 -12.39 15.66 12.60
C ASN A 695 -11.72 15.11 11.35
N LYS A 696 -12.29 15.41 10.18
CA LYS A 696 -11.88 14.87 8.88
C LYS A 696 -11.43 15.94 7.90
N VAL A 697 -12.17 17.04 7.80
CA VAL A 697 -11.86 18.16 6.90
C VAL A 697 -12.08 19.47 7.65
N TRP A 698 -11.12 20.38 7.55
CA TRP A 698 -11.21 21.73 8.09
C TRP A 698 -10.91 22.75 7.00
N TYR A 699 -11.55 23.89 7.10
CA TYR A 699 -11.58 24.94 6.10
C TYR A 699 -11.07 26.26 6.71
N THR A 700 -10.28 27.03 5.97
CA THR A 700 -9.92 28.41 6.32
C THR A 700 -10.35 29.36 5.20
N PRO A 701 -11.02 30.48 5.52
CA PRO A 701 -11.30 31.55 4.58
C PRO A 701 -10.19 32.62 4.51
N ASP A 702 -9.19 32.56 5.39
CA ASP A 702 -8.31 33.68 5.76
C ASP A 702 -6.85 33.22 6.01
N ALA A 703 -6.32 32.39 5.11
CA ALA A 703 -4.93 31.93 5.09
C ALA A 703 -4.48 31.27 6.41
N GLY A 704 -5.41 30.59 7.08
CA GLY A 704 -5.21 29.84 8.32
C GLY A 704 -5.28 30.67 9.60
N ASP A 705 -5.71 31.94 9.54
CA ASP A 705 -5.96 32.75 10.74
C ASP A 705 -7.17 32.24 11.54
N SER A 706 -8.18 31.70 10.86
CA SER A 706 -9.30 30.99 11.44
C SER A 706 -9.57 29.66 10.72
N TRP A 707 -10.17 28.72 11.46
CA TRP A 707 -10.49 27.39 10.97
C TRP A 707 -11.93 27.01 11.31
N ILE A 708 -12.62 26.42 10.34
CA ILE A 708 -14.02 26.00 10.43
C ILE A 708 -14.06 24.49 10.14
N ASN A 709 -14.74 23.74 11.00
CA ASN A 709 -14.91 22.31 10.78
C ASN A 709 -15.83 22.07 9.56
N TYR A 710 -15.36 21.31 8.59
CA TYR A 710 -16.04 21.01 7.33
C TYR A 710 -16.40 19.53 7.17
N SER A 711 -16.42 18.76 8.26
CA SER A 711 -16.46 17.27 8.23
C SER A 711 -17.86 16.64 8.14
N THR A 712 -18.94 17.41 8.29
CA THR A 712 -20.31 16.87 8.41
C THR A 712 -20.69 15.98 7.21
N GLY A 713 -21.14 14.75 7.47
CA GLY A 713 -21.51 13.77 6.45
C GLY A 713 -20.42 12.70 6.17
N LEU A 714 -19.18 12.93 6.59
CA LEU A 714 -18.12 11.92 6.44
C LEU A 714 -18.18 10.85 7.54
N PRO A 715 -17.82 9.59 7.22
CA PRO A 715 -17.70 8.52 8.20
C PRO A 715 -16.53 8.79 9.16
N ASN A 716 -16.51 8.08 10.31
CA ASN A 716 -15.35 8.11 11.21
C ASN A 716 -14.21 7.21 10.69
N LEU A 717 -13.74 7.50 9.49
CA LEU A 717 -12.65 6.80 8.80
C LEU A 717 -11.51 7.76 8.46
N PRO A 718 -10.28 7.27 8.29
CA PRO A 718 -9.19 8.05 7.73
C PRO A 718 -9.57 8.72 6.40
N VAL A 719 -9.27 10.02 6.28
CA VAL A 719 -9.19 10.71 4.99
C VAL A 719 -7.72 10.78 4.60
N ASN A 720 -7.40 10.38 3.37
CA ASN A 720 -6.02 10.22 2.90
C ASN A 720 -5.62 11.34 1.94
N CYS A 721 -6.55 11.86 1.13
CA CYS A 721 -6.30 12.90 0.14
C CYS A 721 -7.52 13.81 -0.07
N ILE A 722 -7.28 14.98 -0.65
CA ILE A 722 -8.30 15.93 -1.10
C ILE A 722 -7.88 16.56 -2.42
N THR A 723 -8.84 16.80 -3.31
CA THR A 723 -8.62 17.60 -4.53
C THR A 723 -9.76 18.59 -4.74
N TYR A 724 -9.45 19.74 -5.35
CA TYR A 724 -10.37 20.84 -5.60
C TYR A 724 -10.69 20.92 -7.09
N GLN A 725 -11.97 21.04 -7.40
CA GLN A 725 -12.46 21.17 -8.77
C GLN A 725 -12.54 22.65 -9.17
N HIS A 726 -11.76 23.03 -10.18
CA HIS A 726 -11.78 24.37 -10.77
C HIS A 726 -13.13 24.62 -11.46
N ALA A 727 -13.49 25.89 -11.65
CA ALA A 727 -14.76 26.28 -12.28
C ALA A 727 -16.00 25.63 -11.65
N SER A 728 -15.97 25.42 -10.34
CA SER A 728 -17.09 24.87 -9.57
C SER A 728 -17.35 25.74 -8.33
N ASN A 729 -18.49 25.51 -7.69
CA ASN A 729 -18.88 26.18 -6.45
C ASN A 729 -18.15 25.56 -5.25
N ASP A 730 -16.82 25.60 -5.25
CA ASP A 730 -15.93 24.90 -4.31
C ASP A 730 -16.15 23.39 -4.23
N GLY A 731 -16.28 22.73 -5.38
CA GLY A 731 -16.35 21.27 -5.48
C GLY A 731 -15.07 20.63 -4.97
N LEU A 732 -15.21 19.72 -4.00
CA LEU A 732 -14.13 19.00 -3.36
C LEU A 732 -14.41 17.51 -3.40
N TYR A 733 -13.37 16.72 -3.65
CA TYR A 733 -13.40 15.28 -3.50
C TYR A 733 -12.40 14.86 -2.44
N VAL A 734 -12.78 13.91 -1.58
CA VAL A 734 -11.89 13.31 -0.59
C VAL A 734 -11.84 11.81 -0.75
N GLY A 735 -10.62 11.25 -0.70
CA GLY A 735 -10.39 9.81 -0.69
C GLY A 735 -10.24 9.29 0.75
N THR A 736 -10.87 8.16 1.05
CA THR A 736 -10.87 7.50 2.37
C THR A 736 -10.44 6.04 2.24
N ASP A 737 -10.41 5.31 3.37
CA ASP A 737 -10.13 3.87 3.41
C ASP A 737 -11.22 2.99 2.76
N VAL A 738 -12.35 3.57 2.36
CA VAL A 738 -13.49 2.84 1.76
C VAL A 738 -14.07 3.50 0.50
N GLY A 739 -13.37 4.48 -0.08
CA GLY A 739 -13.80 5.17 -1.30
C GLY A 739 -13.84 6.70 -1.21
N VAL A 740 -14.53 7.31 -2.17
CA VAL A 740 -14.51 8.76 -2.45
C VAL A 740 -15.81 9.45 -2.05
N TYR A 741 -15.71 10.66 -1.49
CA TYR A 741 -16.85 11.51 -1.14
C TYR A 741 -16.73 12.87 -1.81
N PHE A 742 -17.86 13.48 -2.15
CA PHE A 742 -17.93 14.79 -2.79
C PHE A 742 -18.72 15.79 -1.93
N ARG A 743 -18.31 17.06 -1.99
CA ARG A 743 -19.07 18.19 -1.45
C ARG A 743 -18.75 19.46 -2.23
N ASP A 744 -19.74 20.30 -2.46
CA ASP A 744 -19.55 21.69 -2.89
C ASP A 744 -20.20 22.66 -1.88
N ASN A 745 -20.12 23.95 -2.13
CA ASN A 745 -20.64 24.99 -1.25
C ASN A 745 -22.18 25.12 -1.28
N SER A 746 -22.88 24.45 -2.21
CA SER A 746 -24.34 24.32 -2.17
C SER A 746 -24.80 23.26 -1.16
N LEU A 747 -23.90 22.38 -0.73
CA LEU A 747 -24.18 21.26 0.15
C LEU A 747 -23.72 21.52 1.59
N SER A 748 -24.61 21.24 2.54
CA SER A 748 -24.28 21.30 3.98
C SER A 748 -23.51 20.08 4.48
N THR A 749 -23.48 18.99 3.71
CA THR A 749 -22.85 17.72 4.09
C THR A 749 -22.18 17.04 2.90
N TRP A 750 -21.10 16.29 3.18
CA TRP A 750 -20.47 15.39 2.22
C TRP A 750 -21.44 14.28 1.78
N GLN A 751 -21.33 13.90 0.51
CA GLN A 751 -22.10 12.83 -0.12
C GLN A 751 -21.16 11.72 -0.59
N SER A 752 -21.60 10.46 -0.52
CA SER A 752 -20.86 9.34 -1.11
C SER A 752 -20.71 9.51 -2.63
N TYR A 753 -19.52 9.24 -3.15
CA TYR A 753 -19.21 9.31 -4.57
C TYR A 753 -18.33 8.13 -4.98
N PHE A 754 -18.71 6.91 -4.57
CA PHE A 754 -17.92 5.68 -4.74
C PHE A 754 -18.71 4.50 -5.34
N THR A 755 -19.85 4.77 -6.00
CA THR A 755 -20.59 3.71 -6.72
C THR A 755 -19.67 3.00 -7.71
N ASP A 756 -19.68 1.66 -7.68
CA ASP A 756 -18.83 0.77 -8.48
C ASP A 756 -17.32 0.83 -8.17
N LEU A 757 -16.90 1.62 -7.17
CA LEU A 757 -15.55 1.58 -6.62
C LEU A 757 -15.47 0.52 -5.51
N PRO A 758 -14.39 -0.30 -5.44
CA PRO A 758 -14.16 -1.21 -4.32
C PRO A 758 -14.01 -0.47 -2.98
N ASN A 759 -14.29 -1.15 -1.87
CA ASN A 759 -13.93 -0.68 -0.52
C ASN A 759 -12.41 -0.77 -0.34
N VAL A 760 -11.70 0.25 -0.83
CA VAL A 760 -10.24 0.29 -0.89
C VAL A 760 -9.71 1.65 -0.44
N ASP A 761 -8.49 1.63 0.12
CA ASP A 761 -7.73 2.82 0.47
C ASP A 761 -7.43 3.66 -0.80
N VAL A 762 -8.11 4.80 -0.93
CA VAL A 762 -7.84 5.81 -1.97
C VAL A 762 -6.71 6.71 -1.49
N GLN A 763 -5.57 6.72 -2.19
CA GLN A 763 -4.36 7.45 -1.77
C GLN A 763 -4.24 8.84 -2.41
N GLU A 764 -4.82 9.02 -3.60
CA GLU A 764 -4.75 10.27 -4.35
C GLU A 764 -5.89 10.39 -5.35
N LEU A 765 -6.27 11.64 -5.63
CA LEU A 765 -7.29 12.03 -6.58
C LEU A 765 -6.75 13.14 -7.49
N GLU A 766 -6.85 12.95 -8.80
CA GLU A 766 -6.55 14.01 -9.77
C GLU A 766 -7.71 14.20 -10.75
N ILE A 767 -7.86 15.43 -11.25
CA ILE A 767 -8.91 15.80 -12.20
C ILE A 767 -8.31 16.02 -13.58
N SER A 768 -8.81 15.28 -14.57
CA SER A 768 -8.50 15.46 -15.98
C SER A 768 -9.58 16.33 -16.63
N TYR A 769 -9.44 17.65 -16.51
CA TYR A 769 -10.46 18.61 -16.94
C TYR A 769 -10.84 18.46 -18.42
N SER A 770 -9.87 18.21 -19.32
CA SER A 770 -10.08 18.13 -20.78
C SER A 770 -11.03 17.03 -21.21
N ILE A 771 -11.29 16.05 -20.34
CA ILE A 771 -12.23 14.94 -20.57
C ILE A 771 -13.30 14.84 -19.47
N GLY A 772 -13.34 15.79 -18.52
CA GLY A 772 -14.33 15.83 -17.45
C GLY A 772 -14.29 14.64 -16.49
N LYS A 773 -13.10 14.09 -16.23
CA LYS A 773 -12.91 12.90 -15.37
C LYS A 773 -12.20 13.23 -14.05
N ILE A 774 -12.56 12.49 -13.01
CA ILE A 774 -11.76 12.35 -11.79
C ILE A 774 -11.14 10.95 -11.75
N ARG A 775 -9.89 10.85 -11.31
CA ARG A 775 -9.14 9.60 -11.22
C ARG A 775 -8.67 9.32 -9.81
N ALA A 776 -8.63 8.06 -9.42
CA ALA A 776 -8.24 7.60 -8.10
C ALA A 776 -7.13 6.55 -8.17
N ALA A 777 -5.98 6.86 -7.55
CA ALA A 777 -4.98 5.85 -7.23
C ALA A 777 -5.38 5.12 -5.95
N THR A 778 -5.47 3.80 -6.01
CA THR A 778 -5.86 2.96 -4.88
C THR A 778 -4.73 2.03 -4.46
N ASN A 779 -4.63 1.76 -3.16
CA ASN A 779 -3.65 0.83 -2.63
C ASN A 779 -4.22 -0.60 -2.61
N GLY A 780 -4.13 -1.30 -3.74
CA GLY A 780 -4.50 -2.71 -3.87
C GLY A 780 -5.53 -3.00 -4.96
N ARG A 781 -6.10 -1.96 -5.60
CA ARG A 781 -7.06 -2.10 -6.70
C ARG A 781 -6.68 -1.25 -7.92
N GLY A 782 -5.44 -0.78 -8.03
CA GLY A 782 -4.96 0.01 -9.18
C GLY A 782 -5.65 1.35 -9.37
N LEU A 783 -5.71 1.81 -10.62
CA LEU A 783 -6.25 3.10 -11.05
C LEU A 783 -7.71 2.98 -11.48
N TRP A 784 -8.51 3.96 -11.07
CA TRP A 784 -9.93 4.06 -11.41
C TRP A 784 -10.28 5.47 -11.88
N GLU A 785 -11.35 5.61 -12.66
CA GLU A 785 -11.88 6.92 -13.05
C GLU A 785 -13.41 6.98 -13.01
N SER A 786 -13.97 8.17 -12.83
CA SER A 786 -15.40 8.47 -12.88
C SER A 786 -15.61 9.83 -13.55
N ASP A 787 -16.83 10.09 -14.03
CA ASP A 787 -17.23 11.47 -14.37
C ASP A 787 -17.14 12.38 -13.15
N LEU A 788 -16.91 13.67 -13.37
CA LEU A 788 -17.01 14.69 -12.32
C LEU A 788 -18.45 14.82 -11.80
N ALA A 789 -18.61 14.96 -10.49
CA ALA A 789 -19.88 15.19 -9.82
C ALA A 789 -20.56 16.48 -10.31
N VAL A 790 -19.77 17.50 -10.62
CA VAL A 790 -20.23 18.70 -11.31
C VAL A 790 -19.56 18.71 -12.68
N PRO A 791 -20.30 18.59 -13.80
CA PRO A 791 -19.71 18.70 -15.13
C PRO A 791 -19.04 20.05 -15.31
N VAL A 792 -17.93 20.10 -16.07
CA VAL A 792 -17.32 21.37 -16.47
C VAL A 792 -18.28 22.05 -17.47
N PRO A 793 -18.83 23.25 -17.16
CA PRO A 793 -19.71 23.94 -18.10
C PRO A 793 -19.01 24.24 -19.42
N THR A 794 -19.65 24.01 -20.58
CA THR A 794 -19.05 24.29 -21.89
C THR A 794 -18.88 25.79 -22.16
N ALA A 795 -19.75 26.60 -21.55
CA ALA A 795 -19.66 28.04 -21.56
C ALA A 795 -20.01 28.56 -20.16
N LEU A 796 -19.35 29.64 -19.76
CA LEU A 796 -19.64 30.39 -18.55
C LEU A 796 -20.04 31.79 -18.94
N THR A 797 -21.18 32.21 -18.42
CA THR A 797 -21.62 33.61 -18.53
C THR A 797 -21.25 34.32 -17.24
N TRP A 798 -20.67 35.51 -17.37
CA TRP A 798 -20.44 36.37 -16.21
C TRP A 798 -21.76 37.01 -15.77
N GLU A 799 -22.14 36.80 -14.51
CA GLU A 799 -23.32 37.33 -13.84
C GLU A 799 -22.90 38.05 -12.55
N GLY A 800 -22.29 39.24 -12.68
CA GLY A 800 -21.81 40.03 -11.55
C GLY A 800 -22.55 41.37 -11.40
N SER A 801 -22.69 41.84 -10.16
CA SER A 801 -23.07 43.22 -9.86
C SER A 801 -21.83 44.11 -9.69
N ILE A 802 -21.66 45.17 -10.50
CA ILE A 802 -20.85 46.40 -10.23
C ILE A 802 -19.50 46.17 -9.50
N SER A 803 -18.89 45.01 -9.71
CA SER A 803 -17.74 44.53 -8.94
C SER A 803 -16.81 43.94 -9.96
N SER A 804 -15.64 44.55 -10.08
CA SER A 804 -14.61 44.24 -11.06
C SER A 804 -13.84 42.95 -10.73
N ASP A 805 -14.38 42.07 -9.89
CA ASP A 805 -13.68 40.89 -9.38
C ASP A 805 -14.00 39.65 -10.22
N TRP A 806 -13.30 39.53 -11.35
CA TRP A 806 -13.44 38.42 -12.30
C TRP A 806 -13.05 37.05 -11.70
N ASN A 807 -12.25 37.05 -10.63
CA ASN A 807 -11.79 35.83 -9.96
C ASN A 807 -12.80 35.29 -8.94
N ASN A 808 -13.86 36.04 -8.66
CA ASN A 808 -14.90 35.53 -7.77
C ASN A 808 -15.74 34.48 -8.48
N ALA A 809 -15.63 33.22 -8.05
CA ALA A 809 -16.44 32.12 -8.57
C ALA A 809 -17.95 32.45 -8.54
N ALA A 810 -18.43 33.19 -7.54
CA ALA A 810 -19.84 33.58 -7.43
C ALA A 810 -20.31 34.49 -8.59
N ASN A 811 -19.41 35.18 -9.27
CA ASN A 811 -19.75 36.06 -10.40
C ASN A 811 -19.94 35.32 -11.73
N TRP A 812 -19.75 34.00 -11.76
CA TRP A 812 -19.95 33.19 -12.96
C TRP A 812 -21.24 32.40 -12.83
N ASN A 813 -21.89 32.04 -13.93
CA ASN A 813 -23.04 31.13 -13.94
C ASN A 813 -22.59 29.74 -14.44
N PRO A 814 -22.69 28.65 -13.65
CA PRO A 814 -23.40 28.50 -12.37
C PRO A 814 -22.50 28.53 -11.11
N HIS A 815 -21.58 29.49 -11.03
CA HIS A 815 -20.66 29.79 -9.91
C HIS A 815 -19.29 29.08 -9.96
N GLY A 816 -18.51 29.35 -11.01
CA GLY A 816 -17.13 28.88 -11.14
C GLY A 816 -16.30 29.73 -12.10
N VAL A 817 -15.06 30.06 -11.73
CA VAL A 817 -14.14 30.79 -12.62
C VAL A 817 -13.77 29.94 -13.84
N PRO A 818 -13.70 30.52 -15.05
CA PRO A 818 -13.41 29.78 -16.27
C PRO A 818 -12.10 29.00 -16.25
N THR A 819 -12.16 27.80 -16.84
CA THR A 819 -11.00 27.00 -17.26
C THR A 819 -10.78 27.14 -18.76
N ILE A 820 -9.60 26.73 -19.23
CA ILE A 820 -9.19 26.72 -20.65
C ILE A 820 -10.12 25.95 -21.60
N LEU A 821 -11.11 25.23 -21.09
CA LEU A 821 -12.09 24.47 -21.87
C LEU A 821 -13.41 25.20 -22.07
N GLN A 822 -13.60 26.33 -21.40
CA GLN A 822 -14.89 26.99 -21.30
C GLN A 822 -14.89 28.25 -22.12
N ASP A 823 -15.95 28.42 -22.91
CA ASP A 823 -16.20 29.69 -23.58
C ASP A 823 -16.68 30.69 -22.54
N VAL A 824 -16.07 31.86 -22.52
CA VAL A 824 -16.42 32.93 -21.61
C VAL A 824 -17.23 33.96 -22.34
N ILE A 825 -18.39 34.28 -21.79
CA ILE A 825 -19.32 35.25 -22.35
C ILE A 825 -19.46 36.41 -21.37
N ILE A 826 -19.01 37.59 -21.79
CA ILE A 826 -19.35 38.84 -21.12
C ILE A 826 -20.65 39.37 -21.74
N PRO A 827 -21.77 39.39 -20.99
CA PRO A 827 -23.03 39.89 -21.52
C PRO A 827 -23.01 41.41 -21.72
N ASP A 828 -23.98 41.92 -22.48
CA ASP A 828 -24.20 43.36 -22.64
C ASP A 828 -24.60 43.98 -21.29
N VAL A 829 -23.71 44.80 -20.73
CA VAL A 829 -23.96 45.56 -19.51
C VAL A 829 -24.54 46.92 -19.90
N GLY A 830 -25.87 47.02 -19.91
CA GLY A 830 -26.61 48.22 -20.32
C GLY A 830 -26.44 49.48 -19.44
N SER A 831 -25.32 49.64 -18.73
CA SER A 831 -25.00 50.81 -17.90
C SER A 831 -23.52 51.22 -18.03
N PRO A 832 -23.21 52.49 -18.37
CA PRO A 832 -21.87 52.97 -18.76
C PRO A 832 -20.84 53.11 -17.62
N ASN A 833 -21.07 52.51 -16.44
CA ASN A 833 -20.20 52.68 -15.26
C ASN A 833 -19.62 51.36 -14.72
N PHE A 834 -19.72 50.25 -15.44
CA PHE A 834 -19.38 48.92 -14.93
C PHE A 834 -18.48 48.14 -15.88
N ASP A 835 -17.18 48.43 -15.82
CA ASP A 835 -16.18 47.72 -16.60
C ASP A 835 -15.60 46.55 -15.77
N PRO A 836 -15.68 45.29 -16.22
CA PRO A 836 -14.94 44.20 -15.60
C PRO A 836 -13.44 44.45 -15.72
N VAL A 837 -12.71 44.25 -14.62
CA VAL A 837 -11.25 44.39 -14.55
C VAL A 837 -10.62 43.02 -14.36
N VAL A 838 -9.61 42.68 -15.17
CA VAL A 838 -8.83 41.44 -15.00
C VAL A 838 -7.47 41.81 -14.41
N ASN A 839 -7.27 41.60 -13.10
CA ASN A 839 -6.07 42.06 -12.39
C ASN A 839 -5.24 40.94 -11.74
N VAL A 840 -5.54 39.66 -12.02
CA VAL A 840 -4.81 38.51 -11.47
C VAL A 840 -4.34 37.58 -12.62
N PRO A 841 -3.08 37.10 -12.60
CA PRO A 841 -2.57 36.07 -13.51
C PRO A 841 -3.29 34.71 -13.36
N GLY A 842 -3.13 33.80 -14.33
CA GLY A 842 -3.57 32.40 -14.21
C GLY A 842 -5.01 32.07 -14.65
N LEU A 843 -5.83 33.07 -14.97
CA LEU A 843 -7.14 32.86 -15.61
C LEU A 843 -6.98 32.35 -17.04
N SER A 844 -7.71 31.30 -17.40
CA SER A 844 -7.73 30.76 -18.76
C SER A 844 -9.14 30.42 -19.20
N CYS A 845 -9.45 30.66 -20.46
CA CYS A 845 -10.68 30.26 -21.11
C CYS A 845 -10.38 29.70 -22.50
N LYS A 846 -11.33 28.95 -23.08
CA LYS A 846 -11.22 28.46 -24.45
C LYS A 846 -11.35 29.61 -25.44
N ASP A 847 -12.46 30.33 -25.34
CA ASP A 847 -12.79 31.48 -26.17
C ASP A 847 -13.32 32.60 -25.26
N LEU A 848 -12.97 33.87 -25.51
CA LEU A 848 -13.53 35.02 -24.82
C LEU A 848 -14.41 35.83 -25.78
N THR A 849 -15.72 35.86 -25.51
CA THR A 849 -16.71 36.62 -26.27
C THR A 849 -17.19 37.82 -25.48
N LEU A 850 -17.02 39.02 -26.05
CA LEU A 850 -17.64 40.25 -25.57
C LEU A 850 -18.87 40.56 -26.41
N HIS A 851 -20.05 40.62 -25.80
CA HIS A 851 -21.27 41.04 -26.50
C HIS A 851 -21.16 42.49 -26.99
N PRO A 852 -21.82 42.85 -28.11
CA PRO A 852 -21.85 44.23 -28.59
C PRO A 852 -22.42 45.16 -27.50
N GLY A 853 -21.59 46.08 -26.98
CA GLY A 853 -21.94 46.97 -25.87
C GLY A 853 -21.22 46.67 -24.55
N ALA A 854 -20.62 45.48 -24.41
CA ALA A 854 -19.75 45.16 -23.28
C ALA A 854 -18.38 45.84 -23.42
N ASN A 855 -17.82 46.27 -22.29
CA ASN A 855 -16.43 46.72 -22.17
C ASN A 855 -15.67 45.77 -21.25
N MET A 856 -14.35 45.75 -21.35
CA MET A 856 -13.46 45.05 -20.43
C MET A 856 -12.15 45.82 -20.34
N VAL A 857 -11.65 46.01 -19.11
CA VAL A 857 -10.43 46.77 -18.82
C VAL A 857 -9.35 45.82 -18.33
N VAL A 858 -8.21 45.83 -19.02
CA VAL A 858 -7.00 45.11 -18.59
C VAL A 858 -6.04 46.16 -18.01
N PRO A 859 -5.61 46.06 -16.75
CA PRO A 859 -4.65 46.97 -16.15
C PRO A 859 -3.32 47.00 -16.90
N GLU A 860 -2.65 48.14 -16.88
CA GLU A 860 -1.32 48.31 -17.49
C GLU A 860 -0.33 47.29 -16.94
N GLY A 861 0.41 46.60 -17.83
CA GLY A 861 1.32 45.51 -17.47
C GLY A 861 0.71 44.10 -17.53
N HIS A 862 -0.61 43.99 -17.70
CA HIS A 862 -1.33 42.73 -17.89
C HIS A 862 -1.88 42.63 -19.32
N GLY A 863 -2.09 41.40 -19.81
CA GLY A 863 -2.58 41.17 -21.17
C GLY A 863 -3.05 39.72 -21.36
N PHE A 864 -3.88 39.50 -22.37
CA PHE A 864 -4.23 38.15 -22.79
C PHE A 864 -3.06 37.53 -23.56
N LYS A 865 -2.78 36.26 -23.29
CA LYS A 865 -1.91 35.42 -24.11
C LYS A 865 -2.75 34.27 -24.66
N THR A 866 -2.69 34.04 -25.95
CA THR A 866 -3.29 32.86 -26.59
C THR A 866 -2.35 31.67 -26.42
N LYS A 867 -2.87 30.49 -26.02
CA LYS A 867 -2.05 29.28 -25.92
C LYS A 867 -1.64 28.85 -27.33
N GLY A 868 -0.36 29.02 -27.69
CA GLY A 868 0.17 28.62 -29.01
C GLY A 868 0.96 29.68 -29.79
N GLU A 869 1.24 30.86 -29.21
CA GLU A 869 2.17 31.87 -29.76
C GLU A 869 3.19 32.33 -28.72
#